data_AF-F7V5G0-F1
#
_entry.id   AF-F7V5G0-F1
#
_cell.length_a   1.000
_cell.length_b   1.000
_cell.length_c   1.000
_cell.angle_alpha   90.00
_cell.angle_beta   90.00
_cell.angle_gamma   90.00
#
_symmetry.space_group_name_H-M   'P 1'
#
loop_
_entity.id
_entity.type
_entity.pdbx_description
1 polymer ?
#
loop_
_entity_poly.entity_id
_entity_poly.type
_entity_poly.pdbx_seq_one_letter_code
_entity_poly.pdbx_strand_id
1 'polypeptide(L)'
;MGFPAEKFMTLKHYARSNFKQDIPAGIIVALVSIPISMGYAQIAGLPAIYGLYGSLLPILIFGLISSSPRFVFGIDAAPCALVGSALVTLGIAPESSGALTIVPVITLFSGLWLLLFFLLKAGRLIKFISSPVMGGFISGIGCTIILMQLPKLFGGTAGTGELFHLLKNIGSQGQQHFHLLSLLLGVSTVLIIRLCARFIPRVPMSVVMMAVGALLTPLFHLEKHGVALLPAVSAGLPRLSVPGLTAVGSSLRTILLTSFTVSVVIVAETLLATKNYAMKHDDRIANNREIAAYAAANLISAFCGCPPANGSVSRTGIADAFGVKSQMMSVFAFLTMGGILLFGTGFIGYLPVPILTAIVIAALIGILEFDLAFKLRKVDKSEFIIFWAAFIAVLILGTIYGVLIGIALSFITYIIRASDPPRDFLGVIPGQPGFYPLKRFRNAHAIKDTVIYRFAGSLFFANIEQFQQELQEKADEGCRQIIVDTSAMNSIDISAAEQLLLFYEKLKSRQIRLILAGHVGSVNDQLRAFGAEELIEDGAVRPTVALALQSLGLRRPYPLEETGEAKTFRPSILTPQITEFQWAYGDEAEHKMQEIVANITADIAAGKPFNEEIIRRTTRFFSHGHWSMLDEEHLLNLLQETLAHRLDHLPRSCDACENPGQLQRRERLTQVEQLLMEQQSHLEEEINIANPATLRSILEERKAKYHLFREQYPNLYRLMEENRQKHRAELEEKNPELLHHLESLLENLKKDPQDH
;
A
#
# COMPACT_ATOMS: atom_id res chain seq x y z
N MET A 1 10.35 -0.18 35.64
CA MET A 1 10.65 -1.61 35.44
C MET A 1 9.42 -2.39 35.86
N GLY A 2 8.84 -3.15 34.95
CA GLY A 2 7.63 -3.93 35.21
C GLY A 2 7.16 -4.52 33.88
N PHE A 3 7.38 -5.81 33.69
CA PHE A 3 6.71 -6.54 32.61
C PHE A 3 5.21 -6.52 32.93
N PRO A 4 4.32 -5.97 32.10
CA PRO A 4 2.90 -6.15 32.29
C PRO A 4 2.62 -7.65 32.15
N ALA A 5 2.28 -8.32 33.26
CA ALA A 5 2.03 -9.76 33.31
C ALA A 5 0.88 -10.19 32.36
N GLU A 6 0.05 -9.25 31.92
CA GLU A 6 -1.00 -9.45 30.91
C GLU A 6 -0.48 -9.78 29.49
N LYS A 7 0.82 -9.63 29.22
CA LYS A 7 1.34 -9.73 27.85
C LYS A 7 2.17 -10.97 27.55
N PHE A 8 2.62 -11.79 28.50
CA PHE A 8 3.25 -13.07 28.13
C PHE A 8 2.26 -13.98 27.41
N MET A 9 2.73 -15.03 26.71
CA MET A 9 1.85 -15.99 26.03
C MET A 9 0.84 -16.55 27.05
N THR A 10 -0.33 -15.91 27.16
CA THR A 10 -1.24 -16.19 28.27
C THR A 10 -2.09 -17.35 27.79
N LEU A 11 -1.67 -18.57 28.12
CA LEU A 11 -2.43 -19.80 27.89
C LEU A 11 -3.90 -19.68 28.36
N LYS A 12 -4.17 -18.74 29.27
CA LYS A 12 -5.48 -18.37 29.81
C LYS A 12 -6.51 -17.93 28.76
N HIS A 13 -6.09 -17.40 27.61
CA HIS A 13 -7.00 -16.99 26.52
C HIS A 13 -6.79 -17.81 25.22
N TYR A 14 -6.12 -18.96 25.30
CA TYR A 14 -5.88 -19.79 24.12
C TYR A 14 -7.16 -20.52 23.69
N ALA A 15 -7.68 -20.16 22.51
CA ALA A 15 -8.85 -20.83 21.95
C ALA A 15 -8.48 -22.26 21.52
N ARG A 16 -9.18 -23.27 22.07
CA ARG A 16 -8.93 -24.68 21.74
C ARG A 16 -9.07 -25.00 20.25
N SER A 17 -9.79 -24.17 19.50
CA SER A 17 -9.89 -24.25 18.04
C SER A 17 -8.53 -24.14 17.33
N ASN A 18 -7.58 -23.39 17.92
CA ASN A 18 -6.28 -23.10 17.30
C ASN A 18 -5.32 -24.30 17.32
N PHE A 19 -5.53 -25.29 18.20
CA PHE A 19 -4.71 -26.51 18.25
C PHE A 19 -4.67 -27.25 16.90
N LYS A 20 -5.79 -27.25 16.18
CA LYS A 20 -5.92 -27.92 14.87
C LYS A 20 -4.98 -27.33 13.82
N GLN A 21 -4.54 -26.09 14.00
CA GLN A 21 -3.66 -25.36 13.09
C GLN A 21 -2.23 -25.29 13.65
N ASP A 22 -2.06 -25.03 14.95
CA ASP A 22 -0.74 -24.81 15.57
C ASP A 22 0.08 -26.11 15.74
N ILE A 23 -0.55 -27.26 16.00
CA ILE A 23 0.15 -28.56 16.10
C ILE A 23 0.83 -28.94 14.77
N PRO A 24 0.10 -29.07 13.64
CA PRO A 24 0.73 -29.43 12.38
C PRO A 24 1.74 -28.38 11.93
N ALA A 25 1.46 -27.09 12.14
CA ALA A 25 2.42 -26.02 11.87
C ALA A 25 3.73 -26.20 12.65
N GLY A 26 3.68 -26.50 13.95
CA GLY A 26 4.87 -26.74 14.77
C GLY A 26 5.67 -27.96 14.33
N ILE A 27 5.00 -29.07 14.01
CA ILE A 27 5.65 -30.29 13.49
C ILE A 27 6.38 -29.99 12.17
N ILE A 28 5.71 -29.32 11.24
CA ILE A 28 6.26 -28.98 9.93
C ILE A 28 7.44 -28.01 10.08
N VAL A 29 7.29 -26.99 10.94
CA VAL A 29 8.37 -26.04 11.24
C VAL A 29 9.60 -26.76 11.80
N ALA A 30 9.43 -27.70 12.74
CA ALA A 30 10.55 -28.49 13.27
C ALA A 30 11.23 -29.31 12.18
N LEU A 31 10.47 -30.05 11.37
CA LEU A 31 11.00 -30.90 10.31
C LEU A 31 11.75 -30.11 9.24
N VAL A 32 11.20 -28.99 8.78
CA VAL A 32 11.86 -28.11 7.81
C VAL A 32 13.08 -27.39 8.43
N SER A 33 13.08 -27.17 9.74
CA SER A 33 14.23 -26.56 10.43
C SER A 33 15.47 -27.45 10.45
N ILE A 34 15.33 -28.78 10.36
CA ILE A 34 16.46 -29.73 10.39
C ILE A 34 17.50 -29.40 9.32
N PRO A 35 17.20 -29.51 8.01
CA PRO A 35 18.20 -29.28 6.96
C PRO A 35 18.73 -27.85 6.95
N ILE A 36 17.85 -26.88 7.19
CA ILE A 36 18.17 -25.46 7.12
C ILE A 36 19.17 -25.10 8.22
N SER A 37 18.86 -25.46 9.46
CA SER A 37 19.67 -25.06 10.61
C SER A 37 21.03 -25.77 10.61
N MET A 38 21.07 -27.04 10.18
CA MET A 38 22.31 -27.81 10.06
C MET A 38 23.30 -27.13 9.10
N GLY A 39 22.84 -26.74 7.93
CA GLY A 39 23.68 -26.03 6.96
C GLY A 39 24.16 -24.67 7.47
N TYR A 40 23.32 -23.93 8.17
CA TYR A 40 23.72 -22.62 8.73
C TYR A 40 24.70 -22.72 9.89
N ALA A 41 24.59 -23.75 10.74
CA ALA A 41 25.61 -24.02 11.76
C ALA A 41 26.99 -24.25 11.13
N GLN A 42 27.06 -24.98 10.02
CA GLN A 42 28.30 -25.18 9.28
C GLN A 42 28.85 -23.89 8.67
N ILE A 43 27.98 -23.00 8.17
CA ILE A 43 28.39 -21.66 7.72
C ILE A 43 29.00 -20.84 8.88
N ALA A 44 28.43 -20.96 10.09
CA ALA A 44 28.99 -20.35 11.29
C ALA A 44 30.27 -21.03 11.81
N GLY A 45 30.75 -22.08 11.12
CA GLY A 45 31.94 -22.84 11.51
C GLY A 45 31.71 -23.83 12.65
N LEU A 46 30.46 -24.21 12.94
CA LEU A 46 30.10 -25.22 13.94
C LEU A 46 29.66 -26.54 13.27
N PRO A 47 29.82 -27.68 13.96
CA PRO A 47 29.23 -28.93 13.50
C PRO A 47 27.72 -28.83 13.29
N ALA A 48 27.19 -29.58 12.32
CA ALA A 48 25.78 -29.51 11.90
C ALA A 48 24.77 -29.67 13.05
N ILE A 49 25.09 -30.46 14.08
CA ILE A 49 24.23 -30.69 15.25
C ILE A 49 23.87 -29.40 16.00
N TYR A 50 24.75 -28.40 16.01
CA TYR A 50 24.49 -27.10 16.66
C TYR A 50 23.38 -26.32 15.97
N GLY A 51 23.06 -26.64 14.72
CA GLY A 51 21.88 -26.14 14.04
C GLY A 51 20.59 -26.65 14.68
N LEU A 52 20.55 -27.93 15.05
CA LEU A 52 19.38 -28.54 15.70
C LEU A 52 19.23 -28.04 17.14
N TYR A 53 20.34 -27.93 17.86
CA TYR A 53 20.36 -27.38 19.22
C TYR A 53 19.90 -25.91 19.25
N GLY A 54 20.34 -25.10 18.28
CA GLY A 54 19.93 -23.70 18.12
C GLY A 54 18.48 -23.53 17.68
N SER A 55 17.83 -24.60 17.23
CA SER A 55 16.41 -24.64 16.85
C SER A 55 15.56 -25.39 17.89
N LEU A 56 16.07 -25.59 19.11
CA LEU A 56 15.37 -26.23 20.22
C LEU A 56 14.96 -25.22 21.31
N LEU A 57 15.91 -24.76 22.14
CA LEU A 57 15.59 -23.82 23.22
C LEU A 57 15.34 -22.38 22.76
N PRO A 58 16.09 -21.83 21.78
CA PRO A 58 15.84 -20.47 21.29
C PRO A 58 14.43 -20.26 20.74
N ILE A 59 13.88 -21.24 20.00
CA ILE A 59 12.51 -21.16 19.45
C ILE A 59 11.45 -21.18 20.57
N LEU A 60 11.66 -21.98 21.63
CA LEU A 60 10.76 -22.02 22.78
C LEU A 60 10.75 -20.66 23.52
N ILE A 61 11.94 -20.16 23.86
CA ILE A 61 12.10 -18.87 24.57
C ILE A 61 11.52 -17.72 23.73
N PHE A 62 11.78 -17.72 22.42
CA PHE A 62 11.17 -16.78 21.51
C PHE A 62 9.65 -16.86 21.56
N GLY A 63 9.05 -18.05 21.42
CA GLY A 63 7.60 -18.21 21.43
C GLY A 63 6.96 -17.70 22.73
N LEU A 64 7.56 -17.98 23.88
CA LEU A 64 7.04 -17.55 25.19
C LEU A 64 7.01 -16.01 25.35
N ILE A 65 7.98 -15.31 24.73
CA ILE A 65 8.17 -13.87 24.91
C ILE A 65 7.61 -13.07 23.73
N SER A 66 7.60 -13.59 22.51
CA SER A 66 7.17 -12.86 21.30
C SER A 66 5.72 -12.42 21.40
N SER A 67 5.44 -11.25 20.84
CA SER A 67 4.09 -10.74 20.58
C SER A 67 3.55 -11.15 19.21
N SER A 68 4.40 -11.62 18.29
CA SER A 68 3.98 -12.09 16.99
C SER A 68 3.37 -13.49 17.10
N PRO A 69 2.15 -13.73 16.58
CA PRO A 69 1.50 -15.04 16.67
C PRO A 69 2.05 -16.09 15.69
N ARG A 70 2.63 -15.67 14.56
CA ARG A 70 2.92 -16.57 13.42
C ARG A 70 4.40 -16.70 13.10
N PHE A 71 5.21 -15.76 13.58
CA PHE A 71 6.59 -15.63 13.19
C PHE A 71 7.47 -16.71 13.83
N VAL A 72 8.41 -17.27 13.06
CA VAL A 72 9.28 -18.37 13.50
C VAL A 72 10.70 -17.87 13.71
N PHE A 73 11.32 -18.28 14.81
CA PHE A 73 12.69 -17.91 15.19
C PHE A 73 13.59 -19.15 15.29
N GLY A 74 14.85 -19.03 14.89
CA GLY A 74 15.86 -20.10 15.00
C GLY A 74 17.15 -19.75 14.25
N ILE A 75 18.02 -20.72 14.00
CA ILE A 75 19.30 -20.44 13.31
C ILE A 75 19.06 -20.00 11.87
N ASP A 76 19.75 -18.95 11.40
CA ASP A 76 19.52 -18.36 10.08
C ASP A 76 20.81 -17.93 9.37
N ALA A 77 20.73 -17.76 8.05
CA ALA A 77 21.90 -17.61 7.17
C ALA A 77 22.77 -16.38 7.50
N ALA A 78 22.16 -15.20 7.60
CA ALA A 78 22.90 -13.94 7.64
C ALA A 78 23.75 -13.78 8.92
N PRO A 79 23.21 -14.01 10.14
CA PRO A 79 24.05 -14.01 11.34
C PRO A 79 25.14 -15.09 11.31
N CYS A 80 24.84 -16.28 10.78
CA CYS A 80 25.83 -17.35 10.67
C CYS A 80 26.97 -16.99 9.71
N ALA A 81 26.68 -16.34 8.59
CA ALA A 81 27.69 -15.88 7.64
C ALA A 81 28.63 -14.83 8.24
N LEU A 82 28.09 -13.89 9.04
CA LEU A 82 28.89 -12.89 9.76
C LEU A 82 29.81 -13.54 10.80
N VAL A 83 29.29 -14.52 11.54
CA VAL A 83 30.10 -15.29 12.50
C VAL A 83 31.18 -16.09 11.79
N GLY A 84 30.85 -16.79 10.71
CA GLY A 84 31.82 -17.54 9.90
C GLY A 84 32.92 -16.64 9.34
N SER A 85 32.57 -15.46 8.82
CA SER A 85 33.54 -14.45 8.37
C SER A 85 34.45 -13.98 9.50
N ALA A 86 33.91 -13.78 10.71
CA ALA A 86 34.71 -13.41 11.87
C ALA A 86 35.69 -14.52 12.29
N LEU A 87 35.30 -15.80 12.20
CA LEU A 87 36.22 -16.91 12.45
C LEU A 87 37.40 -16.90 11.47
N VAL A 88 37.13 -16.64 10.18
CA VAL A 88 38.18 -16.50 9.16
C VAL A 88 39.13 -15.34 9.50
N THR A 89 38.59 -14.18 9.90
CA THR A 89 39.41 -13.02 10.32
C THR A 89 40.26 -13.33 11.57
N LEU A 90 39.76 -14.17 12.47
CA LEU A 90 40.47 -14.59 13.67
C LEU A 90 41.45 -15.75 13.42
N GLY A 91 41.55 -16.28 12.19
CA GLY A 91 42.40 -17.42 11.86
C GLY A 91 41.91 -18.73 12.49
N ILE A 92 40.63 -18.83 12.83
CA ILE A 92 40.03 -20.01 13.47
C ILE A 92 39.45 -20.90 12.38
N ALA A 93 39.93 -22.14 12.31
CA ALA A 93 39.40 -23.14 11.38
C ALA A 93 37.95 -23.52 11.74
N PRO A 94 37.07 -23.76 10.75
CA PRO A 94 35.72 -24.27 11.00
C PRO A 94 35.78 -25.63 11.69
N GLU A 95 34.76 -25.93 12.51
CA GLU A 95 34.62 -27.16 13.30
C GLU A 95 35.78 -27.44 14.27
N SER A 96 36.66 -26.46 14.51
CA SER A 96 37.74 -26.54 15.49
C SER A 96 37.25 -26.30 16.93
N SER A 97 38.07 -26.69 17.91
CA SER A 97 37.84 -26.34 19.32
C SER A 97 37.77 -24.83 19.55
N GLY A 98 38.50 -24.04 18.74
CA GLY A 98 38.42 -22.58 18.73
C GLY A 98 37.05 -22.07 18.29
N ALA A 99 36.47 -22.64 17.22
CA ALA A 99 35.14 -22.27 16.74
C ALA A 99 34.05 -22.61 17.77
N LEU A 100 34.12 -23.82 18.36
CA LEU A 100 33.23 -24.26 19.44
C LEU A 100 33.27 -23.34 20.68
N THR A 101 34.37 -22.62 20.89
CA THR A 101 34.55 -21.70 22.02
C THR A 101 34.12 -20.27 21.68
N ILE A 102 34.48 -19.77 20.49
CA ILE A 102 34.26 -18.36 20.11
C ILE A 102 32.85 -18.08 19.61
N VAL A 103 32.22 -19.00 18.86
CA VAL A 103 30.87 -18.76 18.32
C VAL A 103 29.82 -18.52 19.42
N PRO A 104 29.79 -19.29 20.52
CA PRO A 104 28.87 -19.02 21.63
C PRO A 104 29.16 -17.68 22.32
N VAL A 105 30.43 -17.24 22.36
CA VAL A 105 30.81 -15.94 22.93
C VAL A 105 30.31 -14.79 22.06
N ILE A 106 30.47 -14.87 20.73
CA ILE A 106 29.88 -13.87 19.81
C ILE A 106 28.36 -13.84 20.00
N THR A 107 27.73 -15.00 20.10
CA THR A 107 26.28 -15.13 20.32
C THR A 107 25.83 -14.52 21.65
N LEU A 108 26.61 -14.70 22.72
CA LEU A 108 26.36 -14.09 24.02
C LEU A 108 26.39 -12.56 23.92
N PHE A 109 27.44 -11.99 23.34
CA PHE A 109 27.54 -10.54 23.16
C PHE A 109 26.46 -10.00 22.22
N SER A 110 26.04 -10.75 21.21
CA SER A 110 24.89 -10.38 20.38
C SER A 110 23.60 -10.33 21.20
N GLY A 111 23.36 -11.31 22.06
CA GLY A 111 22.25 -11.28 23.03
C GLY A 111 22.30 -10.06 23.96
N LEU A 112 23.50 -9.65 24.40
CA LEU A 112 23.69 -8.47 25.25
C LEU A 112 23.44 -7.15 24.50
N TRP A 113 23.88 -7.03 23.24
CA TRP A 113 23.57 -5.87 22.39
C TRP A 113 22.07 -5.78 22.10
N LEU A 114 21.42 -6.90 21.79
CA LEU A 114 19.96 -6.94 21.63
C LEU A 114 19.23 -6.53 22.92
N LEU A 115 19.72 -6.97 24.08
CA LEU A 115 19.20 -6.53 25.38
C LEU A 115 19.38 -5.01 25.57
N LEU A 116 20.53 -4.46 25.18
CA LEU A 116 20.75 -3.01 25.19
C LEU A 116 19.78 -2.28 24.26
N PHE A 117 19.57 -2.76 23.04
CA PHE A 117 18.61 -2.17 22.09
C PHE A 117 17.18 -2.18 22.63
N PHE A 118 16.80 -3.24 23.35
CA PHE A 118 15.53 -3.30 24.07
C PHE A 118 15.43 -2.21 25.16
N LEU A 119 16.47 -2.02 25.96
CA LEU A 119 16.52 -1.00 27.02
C LEU A 119 16.43 0.42 26.43
N LEU A 120 17.09 0.66 25.30
CA LEU A 120 17.08 1.93 24.56
C LEU A 120 15.78 2.16 23.78
N LYS A 121 14.84 1.21 23.78
CA LYS A 121 13.57 1.27 23.03
C LYS A 121 13.77 1.40 21.51
N ALA A 122 14.79 0.73 20.97
CA ALA A 122 15.16 0.79 19.54
C ALA A 122 14.02 0.37 18.60
N GLY A 123 13.05 -0.43 19.07
CA GLY A 123 11.89 -0.84 18.29
C GLY A 123 10.99 0.32 17.80
N ARG A 124 11.19 1.54 18.31
CA ARG A 124 10.52 2.75 17.79
C ARG A 124 10.99 3.14 16.39
N LEU A 125 12.26 2.90 16.06
CA LEU A 125 12.87 3.33 14.80
C LEU A 125 12.22 2.67 13.56
N ILE A 126 11.56 1.53 13.76
CA ILE A 126 10.92 0.75 12.69
C ILE A 126 9.59 1.34 12.24
N LYS A 127 9.04 2.30 12.99
CA LYS A 127 7.87 3.07 12.53
C LYS A 127 8.19 3.91 11.29
N PHE A 128 9.46 4.22 11.05
CA PHE A 128 9.91 5.03 9.93
C PHE A 128 10.20 4.22 8.65
N ILE A 129 9.98 2.90 8.66
CA ILE A 129 10.14 2.05 7.48
C ILE A 129 8.81 1.94 6.76
N SER A 130 8.78 2.43 5.52
CA SER A 130 7.63 2.40 4.61
C SER A 130 7.40 1.01 4.01
N SER A 131 6.18 0.73 3.55
CA SER A 131 5.84 -0.55 2.92
C SER A 131 6.64 -0.84 1.64
N PRO A 132 6.92 0.12 0.74
CA PRO A 132 7.77 -0.11 -0.43
C PRO A 132 9.20 -0.55 -0.08
N VAL A 133 9.80 0.05 0.95
CA VAL A 133 11.12 -0.37 1.45
C VAL A 133 11.07 -1.78 2.01
N MET A 134 10.04 -2.10 2.80
CA MET A 134 9.86 -3.41 3.39
C MET A 134 9.73 -4.50 2.31
N GLY A 135 8.88 -4.27 1.30
CA GLY A 135 8.71 -5.21 0.20
C GLY A 135 9.96 -5.39 -0.65
N GLY A 136 10.67 -4.29 -0.97
CA GLY A 136 11.93 -4.33 -1.71
C GLY A 136 13.02 -5.09 -0.95
N PHE A 137 13.15 -4.82 0.35
CA PHE A 137 14.10 -5.50 1.23
C PHE A 137 13.82 -7.00 1.36
N ILE A 138 12.57 -7.40 1.65
CA ILE A 138 12.18 -8.80 1.81
C ILE A 138 12.38 -9.57 0.50
N SER A 139 12.01 -8.97 -0.62
CA SER A 139 12.24 -9.55 -1.95
C SER A 139 13.74 -9.71 -2.23
N GLY A 140 14.56 -8.74 -1.81
CA GLY A 140 16.01 -8.77 -1.94
C GLY A 140 16.61 -9.93 -1.15
N ILE A 141 16.26 -10.07 0.14
CA ILE A 141 16.70 -11.18 0.99
C ILE A 141 16.25 -12.53 0.41
N GLY A 142 14.97 -12.65 0.06
CA GLY A 142 14.42 -13.88 -0.50
C GLY A 142 15.17 -14.30 -1.76
N CYS A 143 15.47 -13.35 -2.64
CA CYS A 143 16.23 -13.59 -3.87
C CYS A 143 17.69 -13.99 -3.57
N THR A 144 18.39 -13.28 -2.67
CA THR A 144 19.76 -13.65 -2.24
C THR A 144 19.81 -15.08 -1.70
N ILE A 145 18.87 -15.46 -0.82
CA ILE A 145 18.87 -16.81 -0.24
C ILE A 145 18.57 -17.88 -1.31
N ILE A 146 17.66 -17.62 -2.25
CA ILE A 146 17.40 -18.52 -3.38
C ILE A 146 18.69 -18.73 -4.20
N LEU A 147 19.41 -17.65 -4.52
CA LEU A 147 20.68 -17.71 -5.25
C LEU A 147 21.75 -18.48 -4.47
N MET A 148 21.85 -18.29 -3.14
CA MET A 148 22.75 -19.05 -2.27
C MET A 148 22.44 -20.55 -2.24
N GLN A 149 21.16 -20.94 -2.39
CA GLN A 149 20.73 -22.33 -2.38
C GLN A 149 20.88 -23.00 -3.76
N LEU A 150 20.95 -22.25 -4.86
CA LEU A 150 20.97 -22.78 -6.21
C LEU A 150 22.04 -23.87 -6.44
N PRO A 151 23.29 -23.74 -5.97
CA PRO A 151 24.30 -24.75 -6.26
C PRO A 151 24.04 -26.11 -5.59
N LYS A 152 23.36 -26.13 -4.45
CA LYS A 152 22.97 -27.37 -3.77
C LYS A 152 21.95 -28.19 -4.56
N LEU A 153 21.18 -27.56 -5.45
CA LEU A 153 20.25 -28.30 -6.31
C LEU A 153 20.98 -29.24 -7.25
N PHE A 154 22.13 -28.84 -7.80
CA PHE A 154 22.90 -29.68 -8.71
C PHE A 154 24.06 -30.44 -8.03
N GLY A 155 24.18 -30.40 -6.71
CA GLY A 155 25.17 -31.17 -5.94
C GLY A 155 26.37 -30.38 -5.40
N GLY A 156 26.44 -29.07 -5.67
CA GLY A 156 27.47 -28.19 -5.09
C GLY A 156 27.20 -27.78 -3.65
N THR A 157 28.09 -26.93 -3.12
CA THR A 157 27.96 -26.35 -1.76
C THR A 157 27.17 -25.03 -1.76
N ALA A 158 26.83 -24.48 -0.58
CA ALA A 158 26.11 -23.20 -0.52
C ALA A 158 26.90 -22.08 -1.22
N GLY A 159 26.21 -21.27 -2.04
CA GLY A 159 26.81 -20.07 -2.63
C GLY A 159 27.19 -19.05 -1.56
N THR A 160 28.27 -18.30 -1.79
CA THR A 160 28.82 -17.31 -0.85
C THR A 160 29.05 -15.95 -1.50
N GLY A 161 28.92 -14.89 -0.70
CA GLY A 161 29.11 -13.49 -1.11
C GLY A 161 27.85 -12.80 -1.64
N GLU A 162 28.01 -11.53 -1.99
CA GLU A 162 26.96 -10.70 -2.62
C GLU A 162 26.80 -11.01 -4.10
N LEU A 163 25.76 -10.45 -4.76
CA LEU A 163 25.28 -10.85 -6.10
C LEU A 163 26.39 -11.21 -7.11
N PHE A 164 27.37 -10.33 -7.34
CA PHE A 164 28.41 -10.58 -8.34
C PHE A 164 29.33 -11.74 -7.98
N HIS A 165 29.77 -11.81 -6.72
CA HIS A 165 30.59 -12.91 -6.22
C HIS A 165 29.79 -14.22 -6.17
N LEU A 166 28.52 -14.13 -5.78
CA LEU A 166 27.59 -15.23 -5.70
C LEU A 166 27.35 -15.86 -7.08
N LEU A 167 27.09 -15.05 -8.12
CA LEU A 167 26.92 -15.53 -9.49
C LEU A 167 28.18 -16.24 -10.01
N LYS A 168 29.37 -15.70 -9.72
CA LYS A 168 30.64 -16.35 -10.07
C LYS A 168 30.81 -17.68 -9.34
N ASN A 169 30.49 -17.72 -8.04
CA ASN A 169 30.54 -18.94 -7.24
C ASN A 169 29.58 -20.00 -7.81
N ILE A 170 28.32 -19.64 -8.09
CA ILE A 170 27.33 -20.53 -8.71
C ILE A 170 27.87 -21.14 -10.01
N GLY A 171 28.45 -20.31 -10.88
CA GLY A 171 29.07 -20.79 -12.14
C GLY A 171 30.22 -21.77 -11.89
N SER A 172 31.11 -21.47 -10.94
CA SER A 172 32.24 -22.35 -10.60
C SER A 172 31.80 -23.70 -10.02
N GLN A 173 30.80 -23.69 -9.11
CA GLN A 173 30.24 -24.91 -8.53
C GLN A 173 29.55 -25.77 -9.60
N GLY A 174 28.84 -25.13 -10.55
CA GLY A 174 28.19 -25.81 -11.66
C GLY A 174 29.18 -26.48 -12.62
N GLN A 175 30.42 -26.00 -12.72
CA GLN A 175 31.44 -26.66 -13.53
C GLN A 175 32.10 -27.84 -12.81
N GLN A 176 32.22 -27.78 -11.48
CA GLN A 176 33.00 -28.75 -10.68
C GLN A 176 32.16 -29.89 -10.08
N HIS A 177 30.91 -29.64 -9.73
CA HIS A 177 30.11 -30.53 -8.88
C HIS A 177 28.72 -30.86 -9.46
N PHE A 178 28.54 -30.74 -10.77
CA PHE A 178 27.24 -30.93 -11.40
C PHE A 178 26.82 -32.40 -11.48
N HIS A 179 25.71 -32.72 -10.81
CA HIS A 179 25.05 -34.01 -10.85
C HIS A 179 23.61 -33.85 -11.35
N LEU A 180 23.32 -34.44 -12.53
CA LEU A 180 22.02 -34.33 -13.19
C LEU A 180 20.87 -34.88 -12.32
N LEU A 181 21.10 -35.99 -11.63
CA LEU A 181 20.09 -36.61 -10.76
C LEU A 181 19.70 -35.68 -9.59
N SER A 182 20.69 -35.03 -8.97
CA SER A 182 20.45 -34.01 -7.94
C SER A 182 19.56 -32.89 -8.47
N LEU A 183 19.89 -32.36 -9.66
CA LEU A 183 19.13 -31.28 -10.28
C LEU A 183 17.68 -31.71 -10.57
N LEU A 184 17.49 -32.90 -11.15
CA LEU A 184 16.16 -33.44 -11.43
C LEU A 184 15.33 -33.63 -10.16
N LEU A 185 15.90 -34.19 -9.10
CA LEU A 185 15.23 -34.34 -7.80
C LEU A 185 14.86 -32.98 -7.20
N GLY A 186 15.76 -32.01 -7.25
CA GLY A 186 15.51 -30.66 -6.76
C GLY A 186 14.41 -29.93 -7.55
N VAL A 187 14.55 -29.83 -8.88
CA VAL A 187 13.60 -29.11 -9.74
C VAL A 187 12.22 -29.78 -9.72
N SER A 188 12.16 -31.11 -9.78
CA SER A 188 10.88 -31.83 -9.66
C SER A 188 10.22 -31.59 -8.30
N THR A 189 10.98 -31.54 -7.21
CA THR A 189 10.46 -31.21 -5.87
C THR A 189 9.87 -29.80 -5.84
N VAL A 190 10.55 -28.78 -6.38
CA VAL A 190 10.01 -27.41 -6.46
C VAL A 190 8.70 -27.41 -7.26
N LEU A 191 8.70 -28.06 -8.43
CA LEU A 191 7.54 -28.10 -9.32
C LEU A 191 6.35 -28.81 -8.64
N ILE A 192 6.57 -29.96 -8.01
CA ILE A 192 5.55 -30.72 -7.28
C ILE A 192 4.96 -29.87 -6.15
N ILE A 193 5.80 -29.25 -5.32
CA ILE A 193 5.31 -28.41 -4.21
C ILE A 193 4.46 -27.26 -4.76
N ARG A 194 4.89 -26.59 -5.83
CA ARG A 194 4.18 -25.44 -6.41
C ARG A 194 2.87 -25.83 -7.10
N LEU A 195 2.85 -26.94 -7.85
CA LEU A 195 1.65 -27.46 -8.51
C LEU A 195 0.64 -27.96 -7.47
N CYS A 196 1.07 -28.76 -6.50
CA CYS A 196 0.19 -29.29 -5.46
C CYS A 196 -0.33 -28.18 -4.52
N ALA A 197 0.41 -27.10 -4.30
CA ALA A 197 -0.11 -25.94 -3.58
C ALA A 197 -1.36 -25.33 -4.25
N ARG A 198 -1.53 -25.50 -5.57
CA ARG A 198 -2.72 -25.06 -6.31
C ARG A 198 -3.87 -26.07 -6.24
N PHE A 199 -3.58 -27.37 -6.29
CA PHE A 199 -4.61 -28.41 -6.41
C PHE A 199 -5.01 -29.08 -5.08
N ILE A 200 -4.07 -29.23 -4.14
CA ILE A 200 -4.25 -29.92 -2.86
C ILE A 200 -3.56 -29.14 -1.72
N PRO A 201 -4.00 -27.90 -1.42
CA PRO A 201 -3.33 -27.00 -0.47
C PRO A 201 -3.33 -27.52 0.98
N ARG A 202 -4.12 -28.56 1.31
CA ARG A 202 -4.22 -29.11 2.66
C ARG A 202 -3.08 -30.08 3.03
N VAL A 203 -2.31 -30.56 2.05
CA VAL A 203 -1.25 -31.56 2.28
C VAL A 203 0.11 -30.87 2.38
N PRO A 204 0.91 -31.11 3.44
CA PRO A 204 2.27 -30.59 3.55
C PRO A 204 3.22 -31.29 2.61
N MET A 205 3.21 -30.88 1.35
CA MET A 205 4.08 -31.46 0.33
C MET A 205 5.57 -31.34 0.69
N SER A 206 5.98 -30.34 1.47
CA SER A 206 7.35 -30.28 2.00
C SER A 206 7.71 -31.49 2.87
N VAL A 207 6.81 -31.91 3.77
CA VAL A 207 7.01 -33.11 4.61
C VAL A 207 6.91 -34.38 3.80
N VAL A 208 5.95 -34.45 2.86
CA VAL A 208 5.81 -35.60 1.96
C VAL A 208 7.08 -35.79 1.13
N MET A 209 7.59 -34.72 0.50
CA MET A 209 8.79 -34.79 -0.33
C MET A 209 10.03 -35.14 0.49
N MET A 210 10.12 -34.67 1.73
CA MET A 210 11.18 -35.07 2.66
C MET A 210 11.11 -36.56 3.03
N ALA A 211 9.92 -37.08 3.31
CA ALA A 211 9.72 -38.52 3.57
C ALA A 211 10.03 -39.37 2.33
N VAL A 212 9.56 -38.94 1.15
CA VAL A 212 9.88 -39.57 -0.14
C VAL A 212 11.39 -39.58 -0.36
N GLY A 213 12.06 -38.46 -0.15
CA GLY A 213 13.52 -38.37 -0.23
C GLY A 213 14.23 -39.36 0.70
N ALA A 214 13.81 -39.42 1.97
CA ALA A 214 14.34 -40.36 2.95
C ALA A 214 14.15 -41.82 2.54
N LEU A 215 13.02 -42.15 1.90
CA LEU A 215 12.72 -43.50 1.42
C LEU A 215 13.47 -43.86 0.14
N LEU A 216 13.62 -42.92 -0.79
CA LEU A 216 14.34 -43.14 -2.05
C LEU A 216 15.83 -43.40 -1.82
N THR A 217 16.43 -42.78 -0.80
CA THR A 217 17.85 -42.95 -0.48
C THR A 217 18.27 -44.40 -0.27
N PRO A 218 17.68 -45.18 0.66
CA PRO A 218 18.02 -46.59 0.84
C PRO A 218 17.52 -47.48 -0.31
N LEU A 219 16.40 -47.14 -0.97
CA LEU A 219 15.83 -47.95 -2.06
C LEU A 219 16.66 -47.91 -3.34
N PHE A 220 17.20 -46.74 -3.70
CA PHE A 220 17.91 -46.51 -4.96
C PHE A 220 19.40 -46.20 -4.76
N HIS A 221 19.89 -46.19 -3.52
CA HIS A 221 21.26 -45.82 -3.16
C HIS A 221 21.68 -44.50 -3.80
N LEU A 222 20.93 -43.44 -3.54
CA LEU A 222 21.11 -42.12 -4.17
C LEU A 222 22.53 -41.55 -3.99
N GLU A 223 23.16 -41.86 -2.85
CA GLU A 223 24.57 -41.52 -2.56
C GLU A 223 25.54 -42.03 -3.63
N LYS A 224 25.32 -43.26 -4.15
CA LYS A 224 26.17 -43.86 -5.19
C LYS A 224 26.02 -43.16 -6.54
N HIS A 225 24.94 -42.41 -6.72
CA HIS A 225 24.65 -41.66 -7.94
C HIS A 225 25.03 -40.17 -7.82
N GLY A 226 25.84 -39.80 -6.82
CA GLY A 226 26.36 -38.44 -6.63
C GLY A 226 25.37 -37.47 -5.97
N VAL A 227 24.29 -37.97 -5.36
CA VAL A 227 23.35 -37.13 -4.61
C VAL A 227 23.89 -36.91 -3.19
N ALA A 228 24.16 -35.65 -2.84
CA ALA A 228 24.60 -35.29 -1.50
C ALA A 228 23.49 -35.54 -0.47
N LEU A 229 23.85 -36.19 0.63
CA LEU A 229 22.98 -36.45 1.78
C LEU A 229 23.38 -35.55 2.97
N LEU A 230 22.46 -35.34 3.92
CA LEU A 230 22.81 -34.70 5.18
C LEU A 230 23.77 -35.57 6.01
N PRO A 231 24.68 -34.96 6.80
CA PRO A 231 25.53 -35.70 7.70
C PRO A 231 24.70 -36.37 8.81
N ALA A 232 25.12 -37.58 9.21
CA ALA A 232 24.53 -38.28 10.34
C ALA A 232 24.76 -37.50 11.65
N VAL A 233 23.78 -37.55 12.55
CA VAL A 233 23.79 -36.80 13.81
C VAL A 233 23.61 -37.75 14.99
N SER A 234 24.41 -37.57 16.05
CA SER A 234 24.28 -38.33 17.28
C SER A 234 23.03 -37.93 18.06
N ALA A 235 22.38 -38.91 18.69
CA ALA A 235 21.26 -38.66 19.57
C ALA A 235 21.73 -37.96 20.86
N GLY A 236 20.95 -36.99 21.33
CA GLY A 236 21.27 -36.25 22.55
C GLY A 236 20.69 -34.84 22.57
N LEU A 237 20.48 -34.33 23.79
CA LEU A 237 20.09 -32.94 24.02
C LEU A 237 21.34 -32.05 24.20
N PRO A 238 21.25 -30.74 23.88
CA PRO A 238 22.35 -29.83 24.11
C PRO A 238 22.71 -29.77 25.60
N ARG A 239 24.01 -29.85 25.89
CA ARG A 239 24.50 -29.56 27.25
C ARG A 239 24.57 -28.05 27.41
N LEU A 240 23.98 -27.53 28.49
CA LEU A 240 24.12 -26.13 28.84
C LEU A 240 25.55 -25.86 29.29
N SER A 241 26.23 -24.94 28.63
CA SER A 241 27.59 -24.51 28.94
C SER A 241 27.64 -22.99 29.08
N VAL A 242 28.46 -22.49 29.98
CA VAL A 242 28.74 -21.06 30.08
C VAL A 242 29.82 -20.73 29.06
N PRO A 243 29.60 -19.79 28.11
CA PRO A 243 30.62 -19.41 27.14
C PRO A 243 31.92 -18.95 27.83
N GLY A 244 33.05 -19.57 27.45
CA GLY A 244 34.35 -19.30 28.06
C GLY A 244 34.88 -17.90 27.74
N LEU A 245 34.77 -16.98 28.69
CA LEU A 245 35.23 -15.58 28.51
C LEU A 245 36.75 -15.44 28.47
N THR A 246 37.52 -16.50 28.75
CA THR A 246 38.98 -16.49 28.70
C THR A 246 39.52 -16.20 27.29
N ALA A 247 38.79 -16.60 26.24
CA ALA A 247 39.15 -16.36 24.85
C ALA A 247 38.85 -14.92 24.36
N VAL A 248 38.25 -14.08 25.21
CA VAL A 248 37.89 -12.70 24.88
C VAL A 248 39.10 -11.78 24.85
N GLY A 249 40.13 -12.03 25.68
CA GLY A 249 41.23 -11.09 25.93
C GLY A 249 42.02 -10.66 24.68
N SER A 250 42.36 -11.60 23.79
CA SER A 250 43.14 -11.32 22.57
C SER A 250 42.32 -10.79 21.39
N SER A 251 40.99 -10.93 21.43
CA SER A 251 40.11 -10.73 20.27
C SER A 251 38.85 -9.91 20.57
N LEU A 252 38.84 -9.21 21.72
CA LEU A 252 37.69 -8.46 22.24
C LEU A 252 37.10 -7.49 21.22
N ARG A 253 37.95 -6.70 20.54
CA ARG A 253 37.50 -5.72 19.54
C ARG A 253 36.72 -6.38 18.40
N THR A 254 37.25 -7.46 17.84
CA THR A 254 36.61 -8.20 16.75
C THR A 254 35.30 -8.82 17.23
N ILE A 255 35.29 -9.46 18.39
CA ILE A 255 34.08 -10.06 18.97
C ILE A 255 33.00 -9.01 19.22
N LEU A 256 33.34 -7.86 19.81
CA LEU A 256 32.39 -6.77 20.06
C LEU A 256 31.83 -6.16 18.77
N LEU A 257 32.68 -5.90 17.78
CA LEU A 257 32.24 -5.34 16.50
C LEU A 257 31.37 -6.35 15.72
N THR A 258 31.80 -7.61 15.60
CA THR A 258 31.02 -8.65 14.93
C THR A 258 29.69 -8.87 15.63
N SER A 259 29.68 -9.01 16.96
CA SER A 259 28.44 -9.24 17.72
C SER A 259 27.48 -8.06 17.64
N PHE A 260 27.98 -6.82 17.61
CA PHE A 260 27.18 -5.62 17.36
C PHE A 260 26.54 -5.67 15.96
N THR A 261 27.33 -5.93 14.93
CA THR A 261 26.84 -6.06 13.54
C THR A 261 25.79 -7.16 13.42
N VAL A 262 26.03 -8.33 14.00
CA VAL A 262 25.07 -9.43 14.07
C VAL A 262 23.76 -8.99 14.74
N SER A 263 23.83 -8.21 15.82
CA SER A 263 22.64 -7.73 16.52
C SER A 263 21.83 -6.74 15.71
N VAL A 264 22.51 -5.85 14.98
CA VAL A 264 21.85 -4.91 14.04
C VAL A 264 21.14 -5.69 12.94
N VAL A 265 21.80 -6.72 12.37
CA VAL A 265 21.17 -7.61 11.38
C VAL A 265 19.95 -8.31 11.96
N ILE A 266 20.05 -8.90 13.16
CA ILE A 266 18.93 -9.59 13.79
C ILE A 266 17.73 -8.66 13.98
N VAL A 267 17.95 -7.44 14.47
CA VAL A 267 16.86 -6.46 14.61
C VAL A 267 16.28 -6.07 13.26
N ALA A 268 17.14 -5.74 12.29
CA ALA A 268 16.71 -5.25 10.99
C ALA A 268 15.92 -6.29 10.21
N GLU A 269 16.44 -7.52 10.10
CA GLU A 269 15.79 -8.60 9.36
C GLU A 269 14.55 -9.12 10.10
N THR A 270 14.71 -9.45 11.38
CA THR A 270 13.63 -10.13 12.12
C THR A 270 12.45 -9.22 12.33
N LEU A 271 12.68 -7.97 12.75
CA LEU A 271 11.58 -7.09 13.12
C LEU A 271 10.87 -6.53 11.90
N LEU A 272 11.58 -6.33 10.77
CA LEU A 272 10.96 -5.94 9.52
C LEU A 272 10.13 -7.09 8.93
N ALA A 273 10.66 -8.31 8.93
CA ALA A 273 9.89 -9.49 8.51
C ALA A 273 8.67 -9.74 9.40
N THR A 274 8.81 -9.60 10.73
CA THR A 274 7.70 -9.74 11.68
C THR A 274 6.61 -8.70 11.41
N LYS A 275 6.98 -7.43 11.17
CA LYS A 275 6.04 -6.36 10.82
C LYS A 275 5.31 -6.66 9.50
N ASN A 276 6.00 -7.21 8.51
CA ASN A 276 5.38 -7.57 7.25
C ASN A 276 4.27 -8.61 7.41
N TYR A 277 4.57 -9.70 8.11
CA TYR A 277 3.57 -10.73 8.40
C TYR A 277 2.41 -10.21 9.24
N ALA A 278 2.69 -9.31 10.18
CA ALA A 278 1.66 -8.69 10.97
C ALA A 278 0.74 -7.80 10.12
N MET A 279 1.29 -7.02 9.20
CA MET A 279 0.49 -6.21 8.27
C MET A 279 -0.37 -7.07 7.33
N LYS A 280 0.16 -8.21 6.87
CA LYS A 280 -0.58 -9.17 6.03
C LYS A 280 -1.80 -9.78 6.75
N HIS A 281 -1.74 -9.93 8.07
CA HIS A 281 -2.76 -10.60 8.89
C HIS A 281 -3.50 -9.70 9.88
N ASP A 282 -3.26 -8.38 9.83
CA ASP A 282 -3.77 -7.39 10.78
C ASP A 282 -3.44 -7.71 12.26
N ASP A 283 -2.24 -8.25 12.50
CA ASP A 283 -1.76 -8.54 13.86
C ASP A 283 -1.14 -7.29 14.51
N ARG A 284 -1.33 -7.15 15.82
CA ARG A 284 -0.66 -6.10 16.61
C ARG A 284 0.66 -6.60 17.18
N ILE A 285 1.77 -6.03 16.69
CA ILE A 285 3.12 -6.33 17.18
C ILE A 285 3.62 -5.26 18.15
N ALA A 286 4.17 -5.71 19.27
CA ALA A 286 4.88 -4.84 20.20
C ALA A 286 6.38 -4.85 19.86
N ASN A 287 6.82 -3.94 18.97
CA ASN A 287 8.19 -3.93 18.43
C ASN A 287 9.29 -4.06 19.48
N ASN A 288 9.19 -3.34 20.60
CA ASN A 288 10.23 -3.42 21.64
C ASN A 288 10.23 -4.78 22.37
N ARG A 289 9.06 -5.41 22.50
CA ARG A 289 8.94 -6.74 23.11
C ARG A 289 9.54 -7.82 22.20
N GLU A 290 9.43 -7.68 20.88
CA GLU A 290 10.13 -8.57 19.95
C GLU A 290 11.65 -8.51 20.15
N ILE A 291 12.23 -7.31 20.30
CA ILE A 291 13.67 -7.18 20.58
C ILE A 291 14.06 -7.91 21.89
N ALA A 292 13.21 -7.83 22.92
CA ALA A 292 13.42 -8.61 24.15
C ALA A 292 13.36 -10.13 23.90
N ALA A 293 12.45 -10.60 23.04
CA ALA A 293 12.37 -12.01 22.65
C ALA A 293 13.65 -12.45 21.91
N TYR A 294 14.16 -11.63 20.98
CA TYR A 294 15.40 -11.93 20.26
C TYR A 294 16.61 -11.98 21.19
N ALA A 295 16.69 -11.03 22.13
CA ALA A 295 17.75 -10.99 23.14
C ALA A 295 17.73 -12.26 23.99
N ALA A 296 16.58 -12.62 24.56
CA ALA A 296 16.44 -13.82 25.38
C ALA A 296 16.73 -15.10 24.59
N ALA A 297 16.25 -15.20 23.35
CA ALA A 297 16.51 -16.35 22.47
C ALA A 297 18.00 -16.49 22.12
N ASN A 298 18.71 -15.38 21.91
CA ASN A 298 20.15 -15.42 21.63
C ASN A 298 21.00 -15.68 22.88
N LEU A 299 20.61 -15.15 24.04
CA LEU A 299 21.26 -15.49 25.32
C LEU A 299 21.15 -17.00 25.60
N ILE A 300 19.96 -17.60 25.44
CA ILE A 300 19.82 -19.05 25.60
C ILE A 300 20.57 -19.84 24.52
N SER A 301 20.62 -19.33 23.27
CA SER A 301 21.42 -19.94 22.19
C SER A 301 22.89 -20.02 22.56
N ALA A 302 23.44 -18.96 23.15
CA ALA A 302 24.82 -18.94 23.63
C ALA A 302 25.08 -20.02 24.70
N PHE A 303 24.16 -20.20 25.65
CA PHE A 303 24.27 -21.25 26.67
C PHE A 303 24.15 -22.67 26.10
N CYS A 304 23.51 -22.84 24.93
CA CYS A 304 23.48 -24.11 24.20
C CYS A 304 24.74 -24.35 23.35
N GLY A 305 25.71 -23.43 23.35
CA GLY A 305 26.88 -23.49 22.48
C GLY A 305 26.56 -23.22 21.00
N CYS A 306 25.42 -22.62 20.70
CA CYS A 306 24.89 -22.47 19.35
C CYS A 306 25.26 -21.10 18.75
N PRO A 307 25.19 -20.96 17.41
CA PRO A 307 25.36 -19.67 16.76
C PRO A 307 24.15 -18.75 17.02
N PRO A 308 24.23 -17.46 16.63
CA PRO A 308 23.13 -16.53 16.81
C PRO A 308 21.88 -16.99 16.07
N ALA A 309 20.74 -16.87 16.76
CA ALA A 309 19.43 -17.16 16.22
C ALA A 309 18.78 -15.86 15.69
N ASN A 310 18.00 -15.99 14.63
CA ASN A 310 17.32 -14.93 13.91
C ASN A 310 15.86 -15.30 13.65
N GLY A 311 15.10 -14.33 13.18
CA GLY A 311 13.85 -14.60 12.52
C GLY A 311 14.01 -15.29 11.18
N SER A 312 13.15 -16.27 10.91
CA SER A 312 13.18 -17.02 9.67
C SER A 312 11.96 -16.71 8.81
N VAL A 313 12.20 -15.94 7.75
CA VAL A 313 11.21 -15.63 6.71
C VAL A 313 10.69 -16.91 6.05
N SER A 314 11.59 -17.85 5.73
CA SER A 314 11.25 -19.12 5.07
C SER A 314 10.38 -20.03 5.95
N ARG A 315 10.74 -20.24 7.22
CA ARG A 315 9.94 -21.06 8.15
C ARG A 315 8.61 -20.40 8.46
N THR A 316 8.59 -19.08 8.59
CA THR A 316 7.35 -18.32 8.82
C THR A 316 6.40 -18.44 7.64
N GLY A 317 6.88 -18.37 6.40
CA GLY A 317 6.04 -18.55 5.21
C GLY A 317 5.39 -19.93 5.14
N ILE A 318 6.11 -20.96 5.57
CA ILE A 318 5.56 -22.32 5.68
C ILE A 318 4.52 -22.36 6.80
N ALA A 319 4.82 -21.88 7.99
CA ALA A 319 3.87 -21.84 9.10
C ALA A 319 2.59 -21.07 8.74
N ASP A 320 2.73 -19.96 8.01
CA ASP A 320 1.63 -19.14 7.49
C ASP A 320 0.73 -19.93 6.52
N ALA A 321 1.33 -20.71 5.62
CA ALA A 321 0.59 -21.57 4.70
C ALA A 321 -0.24 -22.66 5.41
N PHE A 322 0.17 -23.08 6.62
CA PHE A 322 -0.59 -23.99 7.48
C PHE A 322 -1.63 -23.29 8.37
N GLY A 323 -1.79 -21.98 8.21
CA GLY A 323 -2.78 -21.20 8.91
C GLY A 323 -2.51 -21.08 10.40
N VAL A 324 -1.24 -21.09 10.82
CA VAL A 324 -0.82 -20.90 12.22
C VAL A 324 -1.49 -19.65 12.82
N LYS A 325 -1.91 -19.75 14.09
CA LYS A 325 -2.65 -18.69 14.79
C LYS A 325 -1.97 -18.24 16.07
N SER A 326 -1.03 -19.01 16.60
CA SER A 326 -0.33 -18.62 17.82
C SER A 326 1.08 -19.20 17.93
N GLN A 327 1.84 -18.64 18.88
CA GLN A 327 3.16 -19.13 19.25
C GLN A 327 3.16 -20.48 19.98
N MET A 328 1.99 -21.11 20.19
CA MET A 328 1.94 -22.53 20.55
C MET A 328 2.62 -23.40 19.49
N MET A 329 2.67 -22.95 18.24
CA MET A 329 3.47 -23.56 17.18
C MET A 329 4.97 -23.66 17.56
N SER A 330 5.55 -22.67 18.24
CA SER A 330 6.94 -22.73 18.72
C SER A 330 7.12 -23.77 19.84
N VAL A 331 6.10 -23.96 20.70
CA VAL A 331 6.11 -25.02 21.72
C VAL A 331 6.03 -26.40 21.08
N PHE A 332 5.16 -26.60 20.09
CA PHE A 332 5.08 -27.85 19.36
C PHE A 332 6.35 -28.13 18.56
N ALA A 333 6.94 -27.10 17.94
CA ALA A 333 8.22 -27.23 17.26
C ALA A 333 9.34 -27.66 18.22
N PHE A 334 9.39 -27.07 19.43
CA PHE A 334 10.31 -27.51 20.48
C PHE A 334 10.10 -28.98 20.87
N LEU A 335 8.85 -29.41 21.11
CA LEU A 335 8.53 -30.79 21.47
C LEU A 335 8.89 -31.77 20.34
N THR A 336 8.58 -31.43 19.09
CA THR A 336 8.92 -32.25 17.92
C THR A 336 10.44 -32.35 17.74
N MET A 337 11.16 -31.22 17.78
CA MET A 337 12.62 -31.22 17.66
C MET A 337 13.29 -32.00 18.80
N GLY A 338 12.79 -31.85 20.04
CA GLY A 338 13.27 -32.62 21.19
C GLY A 338 13.04 -34.11 21.01
N GLY A 339 11.88 -34.52 20.51
CA GLY A 339 11.59 -35.91 20.17
C GLY A 339 12.54 -36.47 19.09
N ILE A 340 12.84 -35.68 18.06
CA ILE A 340 13.77 -36.08 16.99
C ILE A 340 15.20 -36.21 17.53
N LEU A 341 15.67 -35.29 18.38
CA LEU A 341 17.01 -35.36 18.96
C LEU A 341 17.18 -36.56 19.93
N LEU A 342 16.11 -36.99 20.58
CA LEU A 342 16.13 -38.12 21.51
C LEU A 342 15.98 -39.47 20.80
N PHE A 343 15.11 -39.56 19.79
CA PHE A 343 14.68 -40.85 19.23
C PHE A 343 14.79 -40.94 17.70
N GLY A 344 14.95 -39.81 17.01
CA GLY A 344 14.79 -39.70 15.55
C GLY A 344 16.04 -39.30 14.77
N THR A 345 17.23 -39.18 15.37
CA THR A 345 18.40 -38.69 14.62
C THR A 345 18.87 -39.65 13.53
N GLY A 346 18.52 -40.94 13.64
CA GLY A 346 18.90 -41.98 12.67
C GLY A 346 18.38 -41.74 11.25
N PHE A 347 17.22 -41.08 11.06
CA PHE A 347 16.70 -40.86 9.70
C PHE A 347 17.37 -39.68 8.99
N ILE A 348 18.01 -38.76 9.73
CA ILE A 348 18.54 -37.49 9.18
C ILE A 348 19.57 -37.75 8.08
N GLY A 349 20.42 -38.77 8.27
CA GLY A 349 21.45 -39.16 7.31
C GLY A 349 20.92 -39.67 5.97
N TYR A 350 19.63 -40.03 5.88
CA TYR A 350 19.02 -40.48 4.63
C TYR A 350 18.43 -39.35 3.80
N LEU A 351 18.46 -38.10 4.27
CA LEU A 351 17.79 -36.99 3.60
C LEU A 351 18.63 -36.40 2.45
N PRO A 352 18.13 -36.40 1.20
CA PRO A 352 18.82 -35.79 0.08
C PRO A 352 18.83 -34.27 0.15
N VAL A 353 20.03 -33.67 0.09
CA VAL A 353 20.23 -32.22 0.10
C VAL A 353 19.46 -31.50 -1.02
N PRO A 354 19.37 -32.01 -2.28
CA PRO A 354 18.62 -31.32 -3.34
C PRO A 354 17.12 -31.19 -3.06
N ILE A 355 16.49 -32.20 -2.44
CA ILE A 355 15.07 -32.16 -2.06
C ILE A 355 14.84 -31.13 -0.95
N LEU A 356 15.71 -31.11 0.05
CA LEU A 356 15.63 -30.14 1.16
C LEU A 356 15.84 -28.72 0.67
N THR A 357 16.79 -28.52 -0.24
CA THR A 357 17.07 -27.25 -0.91
C THR A 357 15.87 -26.76 -1.71
N ALA A 358 15.22 -27.67 -2.45
CA ALA A 358 14.00 -27.37 -3.19
C ALA A 358 12.83 -26.95 -2.29
N ILE A 359 12.68 -27.56 -1.12
CA ILE A 359 11.67 -27.14 -0.12
C ILE A 359 11.91 -25.69 0.32
N VAL A 360 13.17 -25.31 0.58
CA VAL A 360 13.54 -23.95 0.95
C VAL A 360 13.22 -22.96 -0.17
N ILE A 361 13.63 -23.27 -1.41
CA ILE A 361 13.38 -22.41 -2.58
C ILE A 361 11.88 -22.24 -2.83
N ALA A 362 11.10 -23.33 -2.74
CA ALA A 362 9.65 -23.26 -2.93
C ALA A 362 8.96 -22.36 -1.89
N ALA A 363 9.42 -22.37 -0.63
CA ALA A 363 8.93 -21.48 0.41
C ALA A 363 9.31 -20.01 0.15
N LEU A 364 10.53 -19.76 -0.32
CA LEU A 364 11.03 -18.40 -0.57
C LEU A 364 10.42 -17.73 -1.80
N ILE A 365 10.00 -18.49 -2.81
CA ILE A 365 9.27 -17.91 -3.95
C ILE A 365 7.97 -17.24 -3.51
N GLY A 366 7.30 -17.79 -2.47
CA GLY A 366 6.02 -17.27 -1.97
C GLY A 366 6.13 -15.98 -1.14
N ILE A 367 7.32 -15.55 -0.75
CA ILE A 367 7.53 -14.31 0.03
C ILE A 367 7.99 -13.12 -0.82
N LEU A 368 8.32 -13.34 -2.10
CA LEU A 368 8.74 -12.25 -2.99
C LEU A 368 7.54 -11.35 -3.28
N GLU A 369 7.67 -10.05 -3.00
CA GLU A 369 6.58 -9.07 -3.10
C GLU A 369 6.58 -8.33 -4.44
N PHE A 370 6.89 -9.02 -5.54
CA PHE A 370 6.89 -8.38 -6.86
C PHE A 370 5.49 -7.89 -7.28
N ASP A 371 4.43 -8.49 -6.74
CA ASP A 371 3.05 -8.00 -6.91
C ASP A 371 2.85 -6.59 -6.35
N LEU A 372 3.51 -6.25 -5.22
CA LEU A 372 3.51 -4.91 -4.67
C LEU A 372 4.19 -3.94 -5.63
N ALA A 373 5.34 -4.31 -6.20
CA ALA A 373 6.04 -3.47 -7.18
C ALA A 373 5.16 -3.15 -8.40
N PHE A 374 4.41 -4.13 -8.93
CA PHE A 374 3.48 -3.88 -10.04
C PHE A 374 2.32 -2.94 -9.67
N LYS A 375 1.81 -3.02 -8.43
CA LYS A 375 0.81 -2.07 -7.92
C LYS A 375 1.40 -0.67 -7.78
N LEU A 376 2.58 -0.55 -7.16
CA LEU A 376 3.27 0.73 -6.96
C LEU A 376 3.56 1.43 -8.28
N ARG A 377 3.97 0.69 -9.33
CA ARG A 377 4.20 1.25 -10.67
C ARG A 377 3.00 2.03 -11.22
N LYS A 378 1.77 1.61 -10.89
CA LYS A 378 0.53 2.26 -11.35
C LYS A 378 0.10 3.42 -10.46
N VAL A 379 0.47 3.40 -9.18
CA VAL A 379 -0.02 4.35 -8.15
C VAL A 379 0.99 5.47 -7.92
N ASP A 380 2.25 5.15 -7.65
CA ASP A 380 3.29 6.13 -7.33
C ASP A 380 4.66 5.66 -7.84
N LYS A 381 5.21 6.40 -8.82
CA LYS A 381 6.50 6.10 -9.44
C LYS A 381 7.67 6.22 -8.46
N SER A 382 7.60 7.16 -7.50
CA SER A 382 8.65 7.37 -6.50
C SER A 382 8.73 6.18 -5.55
N GLU A 383 7.59 5.66 -5.11
CA GLU A 383 7.54 4.46 -4.26
C GLU A 383 7.99 3.19 -5.01
N PHE A 384 7.67 3.10 -6.31
CA PHE A 384 8.21 2.03 -7.16
C PHE A 384 9.74 2.07 -7.26
N ILE A 385 10.34 3.26 -7.41
CA ILE A 385 11.80 3.42 -7.44
C ILE A 385 12.42 3.04 -6.09
N ILE A 386 11.80 3.44 -4.97
CA ILE A 386 12.27 3.09 -3.62
C ILE A 386 12.28 1.58 -3.40
N PHE A 387 11.23 0.87 -3.85
CA PHE A 387 11.18 -0.59 -3.79
C PHE A 387 12.38 -1.22 -4.51
N TRP A 388 12.64 -0.83 -5.76
CA TRP A 388 13.75 -1.38 -6.54
C TRP A 388 15.12 -0.97 -6.01
N ALA A 389 15.26 0.26 -5.52
CA ALA A 389 16.49 0.72 -4.89
C ALA A 389 16.82 -0.13 -3.66
N ALA A 390 15.85 -0.39 -2.78
CA ALA A 390 16.02 -1.26 -1.63
C ALA A 390 16.33 -2.71 -2.06
N PHE A 391 15.60 -3.26 -3.04
CA PHE A 391 15.81 -4.60 -3.57
C PHE A 391 17.24 -4.78 -4.12
N ILE A 392 17.68 -3.88 -4.99
CA ILE A 392 19.00 -3.93 -5.64
C ILE A 392 20.10 -3.69 -4.61
N ALA A 393 19.91 -2.76 -3.66
CA ALA A 393 20.88 -2.51 -2.60
C ALA A 393 21.11 -3.75 -1.73
N VAL A 394 20.06 -4.51 -1.40
CA VAL A 394 20.22 -5.78 -0.68
C VAL A 394 21.03 -6.80 -1.49
N LEU A 395 20.77 -6.92 -2.79
CA LEU A 395 21.49 -7.89 -3.63
C LEU A 395 22.98 -7.56 -3.79
N ILE A 396 23.31 -6.28 -3.98
CA ILE A 396 24.68 -5.86 -4.33
C ILE A 396 25.53 -5.56 -3.09
N LEU A 397 24.92 -4.94 -2.06
CA LEU A 397 25.63 -4.44 -0.88
C LEU A 397 25.34 -5.28 0.37
N GLY A 398 24.38 -6.20 0.31
CA GLY A 398 23.95 -7.00 1.44
C GLY A 398 22.83 -6.35 2.26
N THR A 399 22.31 -7.12 3.23
CA THR A 399 21.05 -6.79 3.93
C THR A 399 21.16 -5.52 4.78
N ILE A 400 22.29 -5.30 5.45
CA ILE A 400 22.54 -4.13 6.30
C ILE A 400 22.42 -2.83 5.50
N TYR A 401 23.18 -2.71 4.42
CA TYR A 401 23.20 -1.52 3.60
C TYR A 401 21.88 -1.33 2.86
N GLY A 402 21.24 -2.43 2.44
CA GLY A 402 19.91 -2.39 1.83
C GLY A 402 18.85 -1.73 2.72
N VAL A 403 18.81 -2.06 4.02
CA VAL A 403 17.90 -1.42 4.98
C VAL A 403 18.25 0.06 5.18
N LEU A 404 19.52 0.38 5.40
CA LEU A 404 19.95 1.77 5.64
C LEU A 404 19.62 2.68 4.46
N ILE A 405 19.89 2.22 3.24
CA ILE A 405 19.55 2.94 2.01
C ILE A 405 18.04 3.09 1.87
N GLY A 406 17.27 2.02 2.11
CA GLY A 406 15.81 2.09 2.05
C GLY A 406 15.22 3.11 3.04
N ILE A 407 15.72 3.12 4.29
CA ILE A 407 15.32 4.10 5.31
C ILE A 407 15.68 5.52 4.87
N ALA A 408 16.93 5.74 4.44
CA ALA A 408 17.39 7.05 3.99
C ALA A 408 16.55 7.59 2.83
N LEU A 409 16.28 6.75 1.83
CA LEU A 409 15.42 7.11 0.70
C LEU A 409 13.99 7.44 1.14
N SER A 410 13.41 6.68 2.07
CA SER A 410 12.07 6.99 2.59
C SER A 410 12.02 8.34 3.30
N PHE A 411 13.04 8.67 4.10
CA PHE A 411 13.13 9.98 4.74
C PHE A 411 13.31 11.10 3.72
N ILE A 412 14.20 10.92 2.74
CA ILE A 412 14.42 11.92 1.67
C ILE A 412 13.12 12.16 0.90
N THR A 413 12.42 11.11 0.47
CA THR A 413 11.15 11.26 -0.25
C THR A 413 10.07 11.89 0.62
N TYR A 414 10.00 11.56 1.90
CA TYR A 414 9.08 12.23 2.83
C TYR A 414 9.39 13.72 2.96
N ILE A 415 10.67 14.10 3.09
CA ILE A 415 11.10 15.50 3.16
C ILE A 415 10.74 16.23 1.87
N ILE A 416 11.03 15.65 0.70
CA ILE A 416 10.68 16.26 -0.59
C ILE A 416 9.17 16.48 -0.71
N ARG A 417 8.35 15.49 -0.34
CA ARG A 417 6.87 15.62 -0.36
C ARG A 417 6.37 16.66 0.65
N ALA A 418 7.01 16.77 1.82
CA ALA A 418 6.65 17.77 2.82
C ALA A 418 7.03 19.20 2.37
N SER A 419 8.11 19.33 1.59
CA SER A 419 8.56 20.61 1.03
C SER A 419 7.69 21.09 -0.15
N ASP A 420 6.96 20.21 -0.82
CA ASP A 420 6.07 20.57 -1.94
C ASP A 420 4.60 20.23 -1.61
N PRO A 421 3.98 20.91 -0.62
CA PRO A 421 2.63 20.60 -0.21
C PRO A 421 1.59 20.96 -1.29
N PRO A 422 0.43 20.30 -1.31
CA PRO A 422 -0.65 20.65 -2.23
C PRO A 422 -1.07 22.12 -2.09
N ARG A 423 -1.34 22.76 -3.22
CA ARG A 423 -1.70 24.17 -3.29
C ARG A 423 -2.59 24.45 -4.49
N ASP A 424 -3.53 25.36 -4.31
CA ASP A 424 -4.52 25.70 -5.31
C ASP A 424 -4.88 27.20 -5.24
N PHE A 425 -5.14 27.79 -6.40
CA PHE A 425 -5.84 29.07 -6.47
C PHE A 425 -7.35 28.83 -6.42
N LEU A 426 -8.01 29.56 -5.53
CA LEU A 426 -9.44 29.43 -5.30
C LEU A 426 -10.21 30.58 -5.96
N GLY A 427 -11.39 30.23 -6.45
CA GLY A 427 -12.41 31.16 -6.92
C GLY A 427 -13.73 30.95 -6.20
N VAL A 428 -14.77 31.57 -6.74
CA VAL A 428 -16.14 31.42 -6.26
C VAL A 428 -17.02 30.92 -7.39
N ILE A 429 -17.99 30.10 -7.03
CA ILE A 429 -19.05 29.68 -7.94
C ILE A 429 -20.28 30.55 -7.61
N PRO A 430 -20.83 31.33 -8.56
CA PRO A 430 -21.99 32.18 -8.32
C PRO A 430 -23.17 31.39 -7.72
N GLY A 431 -23.74 31.90 -6.62
CA GLY A 431 -24.86 31.26 -5.92
C GLY A 431 -24.46 30.11 -4.97
N GLN A 432 -23.20 29.68 -4.97
CA GLN A 432 -22.69 28.64 -4.06
C GLN A 432 -21.94 29.27 -2.86
N PRO A 433 -22.18 28.78 -1.63
CA PRO A 433 -21.37 29.19 -0.50
C PRO A 433 -20.00 28.49 -0.55
N GLY A 434 -18.90 29.23 -0.44
CA GLY A 434 -17.56 28.65 -0.28
C GLY A 434 -16.55 29.19 -1.27
N PHE A 435 -15.38 28.53 -1.33
CA PHE A 435 -14.28 28.82 -2.23
C PHE A 435 -13.77 27.53 -2.87
N TYR A 436 -13.57 27.54 -4.18
CA TYR A 436 -13.40 26.33 -5.00
C TYR A 436 -12.14 26.41 -5.85
N PRO A 437 -11.35 25.32 -5.99
CA PRO A 437 -10.16 25.33 -6.83
C PRO A 437 -10.48 25.65 -8.29
N LEU A 438 -9.87 26.71 -8.83
CA LEU A 438 -10.08 27.16 -10.21
C LEU A 438 -9.68 26.10 -11.24
N LYS A 439 -8.64 25.32 -10.95
CA LYS A 439 -8.17 24.24 -11.82
C LYS A 439 -9.12 23.03 -11.87
N ARG A 440 -9.90 22.81 -10.80
CA ARG A 440 -10.76 21.62 -10.66
C ARG A 440 -12.18 21.88 -11.15
N PHE A 441 -12.69 23.10 -10.94
CA PHE A 441 -14.07 23.47 -11.25
C PHE A 441 -14.11 24.48 -12.39
N ARG A 442 -14.67 24.09 -13.54
CA ARG A 442 -14.77 24.96 -14.73
C ARG A 442 -15.67 26.18 -14.52
N ASN A 443 -16.64 26.07 -13.62
CA ASN A 443 -17.57 27.13 -13.25
C ASN A 443 -17.08 28.01 -12.09
N ALA A 444 -15.88 27.74 -11.54
CA ALA A 444 -15.29 28.59 -10.52
C ALA A 444 -14.59 29.78 -11.19
N HIS A 445 -14.93 30.99 -10.73
CA HIS A 445 -14.41 32.24 -11.28
C HIS A 445 -13.52 32.94 -10.25
N ALA A 446 -12.42 33.54 -10.73
CA ALA A 446 -11.56 34.37 -9.90
C ALA A 446 -12.29 35.66 -9.49
N ILE A 447 -11.98 36.18 -8.30
CA ILE A 447 -12.51 37.46 -7.83
C ILE A 447 -11.64 38.57 -8.42
N LYS A 448 -12.27 39.61 -8.95
CA LYS A 448 -11.58 40.73 -9.59
C LYS A 448 -10.55 41.37 -8.65
N ASP A 449 -9.35 41.61 -9.17
CA ASP A 449 -8.20 42.21 -8.47
C ASP A 449 -7.74 41.43 -7.20
N THR A 450 -8.26 40.21 -6.98
CA THR A 450 -8.10 39.46 -5.72
C THR A 450 -7.75 38.00 -5.96
N VAL A 451 -6.62 37.57 -5.41
CA VAL A 451 -6.17 36.18 -5.47
C VAL A 451 -6.42 35.51 -4.12
N ILE A 452 -7.09 34.36 -4.15
CA ILE A 452 -7.22 33.48 -2.98
C ILE A 452 -6.31 32.28 -3.24
N TYR A 453 -5.28 32.11 -2.41
CA TYR A 453 -4.29 31.07 -2.54
C TYR A 453 -4.37 30.11 -1.35
N ARG A 454 -4.69 28.84 -1.59
CA ARG A 454 -4.70 27.81 -0.55
C ARG A 454 -3.37 27.10 -0.53
N PHE A 455 -2.74 27.09 0.65
CA PHE A 455 -1.49 26.37 0.90
C PHE A 455 -1.73 25.28 1.95
N ALA A 456 -1.71 24.02 1.53
CA ALA A 456 -2.09 22.88 2.38
C ALA A 456 -0.87 22.15 2.98
N GLY A 457 -0.06 22.88 3.74
CA GLY A 457 1.08 22.33 4.45
C GLY A 457 1.65 23.28 5.48
N SER A 458 2.55 22.78 6.33
CA SER A 458 3.35 23.63 7.20
C SER A 458 4.27 24.52 6.36
N LEU A 459 4.47 25.75 6.80
CA LEU A 459 5.36 26.71 6.15
C LEU A 459 6.70 26.73 6.89
N PHE A 460 7.79 26.40 6.22
CA PHE A 460 9.10 26.27 6.86
C PHE A 460 10.22 26.64 5.88
N PHE A 461 11.47 26.64 6.36
CA PHE A 461 12.64 27.08 5.59
C PHE A 461 12.76 26.47 4.18
N ALA A 462 12.25 25.26 3.94
CA ALA A 462 12.43 24.58 2.66
C ALA A 462 11.38 24.94 1.59
N ASN A 463 10.25 25.54 1.97
CA ASN A 463 9.14 25.80 1.04
C ASN A 463 8.66 27.25 1.01
N ILE A 464 9.18 28.10 1.90
CA ILE A 464 8.83 29.53 1.96
C ILE A 464 9.20 30.29 0.67
N GLU A 465 10.32 29.97 0.03
CA GLU A 465 10.76 30.64 -1.20
C GLU A 465 9.77 30.37 -2.34
N GLN A 466 9.35 29.12 -2.50
CA GLN A 466 8.34 28.73 -3.50
C GLN A 466 7.00 29.40 -3.21
N PHE A 467 6.57 29.42 -1.94
CA PHE A 467 5.37 30.13 -1.51
C PHE A 467 5.41 31.62 -1.89
N GLN A 468 6.53 32.30 -1.62
CA GLN A 468 6.71 33.71 -1.97
C GLN A 468 6.74 33.94 -3.47
N GLN A 469 7.43 33.07 -4.23
CA GLN A 469 7.53 33.18 -5.68
C GLN A 469 6.16 33.10 -6.34
N GLU A 470 5.32 32.13 -5.97
CA GLU A 470 3.98 31.97 -6.55
C GLU A 470 3.06 33.17 -6.25
N LEU A 471 3.15 33.73 -5.03
CA LEU A 471 2.41 34.93 -4.67
C LEU A 471 2.96 36.18 -5.36
N GLN A 472 4.26 36.26 -5.55
CA GLN A 472 4.94 37.35 -6.24
C GLN A 472 4.57 37.36 -7.73
N GLU A 473 4.54 36.21 -8.39
CA GLU A 473 4.10 36.09 -9.79
C GLU A 473 2.67 36.64 -9.96
N LYS A 474 1.77 36.31 -9.03
CA LYS A 474 0.39 36.84 -9.05
C LYS A 474 0.29 38.32 -8.73
N ALA A 475 1.14 38.83 -7.85
CA ALA A 475 1.28 40.26 -7.60
C ALA A 475 1.73 41.00 -8.87
N ASP A 476 2.68 40.45 -9.61
CA ASP A 476 3.25 41.06 -10.81
C ASP A 476 2.29 40.99 -12.03
N GLU A 477 1.34 40.04 -12.04
CA GLU A 477 0.21 39.98 -13.00
C GLU A 477 -0.85 41.09 -12.79
N GLY A 478 -0.70 41.94 -11.77
CA GLY A 478 -1.58 43.09 -11.51
C GLY A 478 -2.57 42.93 -10.36
N CYS A 479 -2.43 41.87 -9.56
CA CYS A 479 -3.27 41.64 -8.39
C CYS A 479 -3.02 42.70 -7.31
N ARG A 480 -4.11 43.24 -6.71
CA ARG A 480 -4.02 44.23 -5.62
C ARG A 480 -4.19 43.61 -4.22
N GLN A 481 -4.77 42.40 -4.15
CA GLN A 481 -5.18 41.78 -2.90
C GLN A 481 -4.90 40.27 -2.93
N ILE A 482 -4.07 39.81 -2.01
CA ILE A 482 -3.71 38.39 -1.86
C ILE A 482 -4.25 37.90 -0.53
N ILE A 483 -5.13 36.90 -0.57
CA ILE A 483 -5.60 36.19 0.60
C ILE A 483 -5.02 34.78 0.56
N VAL A 484 -4.28 34.42 1.60
CA VAL A 484 -3.76 33.06 1.76
C VAL A 484 -4.69 32.29 2.68
N ASP A 485 -5.37 31.29 2.14
CA ASP A 485 -6.13 30.30 2.91
C ASP A 485 -5.13 29.34 3.59
N THR A 486 -4.87 29.62 4.86
CA THR A 486 -3.96 28.89 5.75
C THR A 486 -4.69 27.87 6.61
N SER A 487 -5.94 27.50 6.27
CA SER A 487 -6.75 26.54 7.03
C SER A 487 -6.12 25.14 7.18
N ALA A 488 -5.23 24.76 6.27
CA ALA A 488 -4.47 23.51 6.32
C ALA A 488 -3.00 23.70 6.75
N MET A 489 -2.62 24.91 7.17
CA MET A 489 -1.29 25.19 7.73
C MET A 489 -1.27 24.84 9.21
N ASN A 490 -0.48 23.82 9.57
CA ASN A 490 -0.42 23.31 10.94
C ASN A 490 0.66 23.99 11.79
N SER A 491 1.72 24.48 11.15
CA SER A 491 2.83 25.14 11.82
C SER A 491 3.59 26.07 10.88
N ILE A 492 4.24 27.07 11.46
CA ILE A 492 5.28 27.89 10.85
C ILE A 492 6.59 27.71 11.62
N ASP A 493 7.75 27.76 10.97
CA ASP A 493 9.05 27.85 11.65
C ASP A 493 9.58 29.30 11.70
N ILE A 494 10.66 29.52 12.46
CA ILE A 494 11.21 30.87 12.65
C ILE A 494 11.71 31.49 11.34
N SER A 495 12.40 30.71 10.49
CA SER A 495 12.94 31.19 9.21
C SER A 495 11.83 31.58 8.23
N ALA A 496 10.76 30.80 8.16
CA ALA A 496 9.60 31.13 7.36
C ALA A 496 8.85 32.34 7.90
N ALA A 497 8.72 32.49 9.22
CA ALA A 497 8.07 33.66 9.83
C ALA A 497 8.82 34.96 9.52
N GLU A 498 10.15 34.97 9.69
CA GLU A 498 10.99 36.13 9.36
C GLU A 498 10.90 36.50 7.88
N GLN A 499 11.03 35.51 6.99
CA GLN A 499 10.92 35.76 5.55
C GLN A 499 9.51 36.21 5.13
N LEU A 500 8.46 35.65 5.75
CA LEU A 500 7.08 36.06 5.50
C LEU A 500 6.84 37.52 5.91
N LEU A 501 7.42 37.96 7.04
CA LEU A 501 7.33 39.36 7.48
C LEU A 501 8.03 40.31 6.48
N LEU A 502 9.24 39.96 6.03
CA LEU A 502 9.95 40.73 5.00
C LEU A 502 9.16 40.80 3.69
N PHE A 503 8.53 39.69 3.30
CA PHE A 503 7.69 39.62 2.11
C PHE A 503 6.40 40.43 2.26
N TYR A 504 5.79 40.41 3.44
CA TYR A 504 4.64 41.23 3.78
C TYR A 504 4.95 42.72 3.61
N GLU A 505 6.06 43.20 4.20
CA GLU A 505 6.49 44.59 4.09
C GLU A 505 6.80 44.98 2.63
N LYS A 506 7.39 44.07 1.85
CA LYS A 506 7.63 44.27 0.41
C LYS A 506 6.33 44.41 -0.39
N LEU A 507 5.30 43.62 -0.09
CA LEU A 507 3.99 43.75 -0.75
C LEU A 507 3.27 45.02 -0.31
N LYS A 508 3.33 45.36 0.98
CA LYS A 508 2.78 46.58 1.56
C LYS A 508 3.38 47.84 0.92
N SER A 509 4.70 47.87 0.69
CA SER A 509 5.36 48.99 -0.01
C SER A 509 4.93 49.15 -1.47
N ARG A 510 4.42 48.07 -2.10
CA ARG A 510 3.83 48.07 -3.45
C ARG A 510 2.31 48.32 -3.46
N GLN A 511 1.71 48.63 -2.30
CA GLN A 511 0.27 48.80 -2.11
C GLN A 511 -0.55 47.53 -2.39
N ILE A 512 0.07 46.35 -2.26
CA ILE A 512 -0.60 45.05 -2.38
C ILE A 512 -0.90 44.54 -0.97
N ARG A 513 -2.18 44.23 -0.70
CA ARG A 513 -2.59 43.74 0.62
C ARG A 513 -2.46 42.23 0.70
N LEU A 514 -1.62 41.72 1.60
CA LEU A 514 -1.52 40.31 1.94
C LEU A 514 -2.30 40.01 3.23
N ILE A 515 -3.19 39.03 3.22
CA ILE A 515 -3.94 38.57 4.41
C ILE A 515 -3.84 37.05 4.55
N LEU A 516 -3.40 36.58 5.71
CA LEU A 516 -3.47 35.17 6.11
C LEU A 516 -4.82 34.88 6.75
N ALA A 517 -5.51 33.83 6.29
CA ALA A 517 -6.86 33.53 6.72
C ALA A 517 -7.07 32.04 7.04
N GLY A 518 -7.65 31.77 8.22
CA GLY A 518 -8.16 30.42 8.54
C GLY A 518 -7.21 29.50 9.30
N HIS A 519 -5.98 29.90 9.61
CA HIS A 519 -5.05 29.04 10.36
C HIS A 519 -5.49 28.75 11.79
N VAL A 520 -5.00 27.62 12.29
CA VAL A 520 -5.19 27.17 13.67
C VAL A 520 -4.48 28.08 14.68
N GLY A 521 -4.96 28.09 15.92
CA GLY A 521 -4.44 28.96 17.00
C GLY A 521 -2.93 28.81 17.24
N SER A 522 -2.36 27.61 17.08
CA SER A 522 -0.93 27.36 17.25
C SER A 522 -0.05 28.16 16.28
N VAL A 523 -0.54 28.47 15.08
CA VAL A 523 0.19 29.31 14.12
C VAL A 523 0.21 30.77 14.59
N ASN A 524 -0.86 31.27 15.22
CA ASN A 524 -0.84 32.60 15.84
C ASN A 524 0.14 32.67 17.01
N ASP A 525 0.18 31.63 17.84
CA ASP A 525 1.15 31.54 18.94
C ASP A 525 2.59 31.55 18.42
N GLN A 526 2.84 30.83 17.33
CA GLN A 526 4.14 30.80 16.65
C GLN A 526 4.52 32.14 16.01
N LEU A 527 3.60 32.80 15.30
CA LEU A 527 3.85 34.13 14.72
C LEU A 527 4.26 35.14 15.80
N ARG A 528 3.56 35.17 16.94
CA ARG A 528 3.95 36.02 18.08
C ARG A 528 5.31 35.62 18.66
N ALA A 529 5.52 34.32 18.89
CA ALA A 529 6.77 33.82 19.46
C ALA A 529 8.00 34.08 18.56
N PHE A 530 7.80 34.13 17.24
CA PHE A 530 8.85 34.39 16.26
C PHE A 530 8.95 35.87 15.82
N GLY A 531 8.25 36.78 16.51
CA GLY A 531 8.38 38.22 16.27
C GLY A 531 7.60 38.75 15.06
N ALA A 532 6.71 37.95 14.45
CA ALA A 532 5.83 38.35 13.36
C ALA A 532 4.45 38.82 13.87
N GLU A 533 4.41 39.42 15.07
CA GLU A 533 3.17 39.96 15.68
C GLU A 533 2.61 41.16 14.91
N GLU A 534 3.44 41.90 14.19
CA GLU A 534 3.05 43.00 13.31
C GLU A 534 1.96 42.59 12.30
N LEU A 535 2.01 41.36 11.76
CA LEU A 535 0.96 40.82 10.88
C LEU A 535 -0.42 40.79 11.55
N ILE A 536 -0.46 40.55 12.87
CA ILE A 536 -1.69 40.52 13.65
C ILE A 536 -2.15 41.95 13.96
N GLU A 537 -1.23 42.81 14.39
CA GLU A 537 -1.49 44.22 14.71
C GLU A 537 -2.03 45.01 13.50
N ASP A 538 -1.44 44.79 12.32
CA ASP A 538 -1.87 45.39 11.04
C ASP A 538 -3.19 44.80 10.51
N GLY A 539 -3.73 43.77 11.17
CA GLY A 539 -4.92 43.07 10.74
C GLY A 539 -4.74 42.27 9.45
N ALA A 540 -3.49 41.89 9.12
CA ALA A 540 -3.16 40.97 8.04
C ALA A 540 -3.47 39.50 8.40
N VAL A 541 -4.06 39.25 9.57
CA VAL A 541 -4.56 37.93 9.99
C VAL A 541 -6.07 37.95 10.21
N ARG A 542 -6.79 36.98 9.66
CA ARG A 542 -8.26 36.85 9.77
C ARG A 542 -8.72 35.42 10.08
N PRO A 543 -9.83 35.25 10.82
CA PRO A 543 -10.32 33.90 11.15
C PRO A 543 -10.83 33.09 9.95
N THR A 544 -11.31 33.74 8.88
CA THR A 544 -11.81 33.06 7.68
C THR A 544 -11.52 33.88 6.43
N VAL A 545 -11.45 33.22 5.27
CA VAL A 545 -11.32 33.89 3.96
C VAL A 545 -12.47 34.85 3.70
N ALA A 546 -13.69 34.53 4.15
CA ALA A 546 -14.84 35.42 4.04
C ALA A 546 -14.67 36.71 4.85
N LEU A 547 -14.13 36.64 6.07
CA LEU A 547 -13.82 37.81 6.88
C LEU A 547 -12.65 38.61 6.31
N ALA A 548 -11.67 37.94 5.68
CA ALA A 548 -10.60 38.60 4.94
C ALA A 548 -11.14 39.45 3.79
N LEU A 549 -11.98 38.86 2.93
CA LEU A 549 -12.67 39.58 1.85
C LEU A 549 -13.52 40.75 2.39
N GLN A 550 -14.27 40.52 3.47
CA GLN A 550 -15.07 41.57 4.10
C GLN A 550 -14.21 42.74 4.59
N SER A 551 -13.03 42.47 5.15
CA SER A 551 -12.09 43.52 5.59
C SER A 551 -11.47 44.31 4.43
N LEU A 552 -11.51 43.75 3.21
CA LEU A 552 -11.11 44.42 1.97
C LEU A 552 -12.27 45.17 1.30
N GLY A 553 -13.47 45.17 1.91
CA GLY A 553 -14.68 45.79 1.35
C GLY A 553 -15.42 44.91 0.34
N LEU A 554 -14.97 43.68 0.12
CA LEU A 554 -15.60 42.72 -0.78
C LEU A 554 -16.68 41.93 -0.03
N ARG A 555 -17.92 42.08 -0.44
CA ARG A 555 -19.08 41.33 0.09
C ARG A 555 -19.71 40.51 -1.03
N ARG A 556 -20.47 39.49 -0.67
CA ARG A 556 -21.26 38.73 -1.64
C ARG A 556 -22.40 39.60 -2.20
N PRO A 557 -22.72 39.51 -3.51
CA PRO A 557 -21.98 38.77 -4.54
C PRO A 557 -20.63 39.44 -4.88
N TYR A 558 -19.57 38.65 -5.00
CA TYR A 558 -18.22 39.17 -5.26
C TYR A 558 -18.05 39.58 -6.73
N PRO A 559 -17.27 40.63 -7.04
CA PRO A 559 -16.94 40.98 -8.42
C PRO A 559 -16.02 39.91 -9.03
N LEU A 560 -16.34 39.44 -10.23
CA LEU A 560 -15.59 38.36 -10.91
C LEU A 560 -14.73 38.91 -12.04
N GLU A 561 -13.63 38.23 -12.39
CA GLU A 561 -12.87 38.53 -13.61
C GLU A 561 -13.63 38.07 -14.86
N GLU A 562 -13.70 38.93 -15.87
CA GLU A 562 -14.26 38.57 -17.18
C GLU A 562 -13.22 37.79 -17.99
N THR A 563 -13.30 36.45 -17.99
CA THR A 563 -12.44 35.62 -18.83
C THR A 563 -12.93 35.63 -20.28
N GLY A 564 -12.02 35.73 -21.25
CA GLY A 564 -12.34 35.87 -22.69
C GLY A 564 -13.14 34.72 -23.32
N GLU A 565 -13.25 33.56 -22.65
CA GLU A 565 -14.13 32.44 -23.05
C GLU A 565 -15.62 32.71 -22.76
N ALA A 566 -15.93 33.72 -21.94
CA ALA A 566 -17.29 34.17 -21.67
C ALA A 566 -18.03 34.75 -22.91
N LYS A 567 -17.34 34.95 -24.05
CA LYS A 567 -17.99 35.39 -25.30
C LYS A 567 -18.74 34.27 -26.03
N THR A 568 -18.50 33.00 -25.71
CA THR A 568 -19.22 31.86 -26.32
C THR A 568 -20.17 31.15 -25.36
N PHE A 569 -20.13 31.49 -24.07
CA PHE A 569 -21.04 30.95 -23.07
C PHE A 569 -21.80 32.11 -22.43
N ARG A 570 -23.04 32.36 -22.91
CA ARG A 570 -23.94 33.33 -22.26
C ARG A 570 -24.10 32.91 -20.79
N PRO A 571 -23.94 33.82 -19.83
CA PRO A 571 -23.98 33.48 -18.41
C PRO A 571 -25.39 33.01 -18.07
N SER A 572 -25.54 31.76 -17.64
CA SER A 572 -26.73 31.39 -16.89
C SER A 572 -26.63 32.06 -15.52
N ILE A 573 -27.33 33.18 -15.40
CA ILE A 573 -27.55 33.85 -14.14
C ILE A 573 -28.43 32.89 -13.32
N LEU A 574 -27.82 32.29 -12.28
CA LEU A 574 -28.39 31.53 -11.14
C LEU A 574 -28.13 30.01 -11.10
N THR A 575 -26.98 29.70 -10.47
CA THR A 575 -26.55 28.48 -9.73
C THR A 575 -26.16 27.25 -10.55
N PRO A 576 -24.87 27.11 -10.91
CA PRO A 576 -24.29 25.81 -11.18
C PRO A 576 -23.91 25.18 -9.83
N GLN A 577 -24.65 24.16 -9.40
CA GLN A 577 -24.22 23.36 -8.25
C GLN A 577 -22.88 22.69 -8.56
N ILE A 578 -22.07 22.48 -7.52
CA ILE A 578 -20.95 21.57 -7.59
C ILE A 578 -21.50 20.23 -8.04
N THR A 579 -21.01 19.73 -9.17
CA THR A 579 -21.13 18.32 -9.52
C THR A 579 -20.18 17.58 -8.59
N GLU A 580 -20.72 16.84 -7.62
CA GLU A 580 -19.95 15.98 -6.72
C GLU A 580 -19.05 15.05 -7.55
N PHE A 581 -19.53 14.69 -8.74
CA PHE A 581 -18.78 13.93 -9.73
C PHE A 581 -17.51 14.63 -10.23
N GLN A 582 -17.57 15.94 -10.54
CA GLN A 582 -16.37 16.70 -10.92
C GLN A 582 -15.44 16.92 -9.72
N TRP A 583 -15.98 17.12 -8.53
CA TRP A 583 -15.16 17.15 -7.32
C TRP A 583 -14.37 15.83 -7.15
N ALA A 584 -15.03 14.68 -7.28
CA ALA A 584 -14.43 13.36 -7.09
C ALA A 584 -13.43 12.98 -8.20
N TYR A 585 -13.78 13.19 -9.48
CA TYR A 585 -13.01 12.68 -10.62
C TYR A 585 -12.22 13.74 -11.39
N GLY A 586 -12.55 15.02 -11.27
CA GLY A 586 -11.84 16.12 -11.92
C GLY A 586 -11.84 16.02 -13.43
N ASP A 587 -10.66 16.04 -14.04
CA ASP A 587 -10.50 15.96 -15.50
C ASP A 587 -11.04 14.65 -16.08
N GLU A 588 -11.08 13.57 -15.29
CA GLU A 588 -11.64 12.28 -15.71
C GLU A 588 -13.17 12.21 -15.56
N ALA A 589 -13.83 13.22 -14.99
CA ALA A 589 -15.26 13.20 -14.73
C ALA A 589 -16.08 12.92 -16.00
N GLU A 590 -15.79 13.60 -17.10
CA GLU A 590 -16.51 13.38 -18.36
C GLU A 590 -16.36 11.92 -18.85
N HIS A 591 -15.11 11.43 -18.89
CA HIS A 591 -14.81 10.07 -19.34
C HIS A 591 -15.45 9.02 -18.42
N LYS A 592 -15.42 9.24 -17.10
CA LYS A 592 -16.05 8.35 -16.12
C LYS A 592 -17.56 8.34 -16.24
N MET A 593 -18.18 9.49 -16.51
CA MET A 593 -19.62 9.56 -16.73
C MET A 593 -20.00 8.82 -18.02
N GLN A 594 -19.23 8.97 -19.09
CA GLN A 594 -19.41 8.20 -20.33
C GLN A 594 -19.23 6.69 -20.12
N GLU A 595 -18.27 6.26 -19.29
CA GLU A 595 -18.08 4.85 -18.93
C GLU A 595 -19.32 4.28 -18.19
N ILE A 596 -19.90 5.05 -17.27
CA ILE A 596 -21.14 4.68 -16.58
C ILE A 596 -22.29 4.54 -17.58
N VAL A 597 -22.49 5.54 -18.45
CA VAL A 597 -23.51 5.53 -19.50
C VAL A 597 -23.33 4.31 -20.42
N ALA A 598 -22.10 4.01 -20.83
CA ALA A 598 -21.79 2.86 -21.67
C ALA A 598 -22.14 1.52 -20.99
N ASN A 599 -21.84 1.38 -19.70
CA ASN A 599 -22.16 0.18 -18.91
C ASN A 599 -23.68 -0.01 -18.75
N ILE A 600 -24.41 1.05 -18.40
CA ILE A 600 -25.88 1.02 -18.29
C ILE A 600 -26.49 0.64 -19.65
N THR A 601 -26.03 1.27 -20.72
CA THR A 601 -26.55 1.01 -22.07
C THR A 601 -26.20 -0.39 -22.57
N ALA A 602 -25.06 -0.97 -22.16
CA ALA A 602 -24.71 -2.36 -22.44
C ALA A 602 -25.63 -3.34 -21.70
N ASP A 603 -25.98 -3.04 -20.45
CA ASP A 603 -26.91 -3.84 -19.65
C ASP A 603 -28.32 -3.83 -20.23
N ILE A 604 -28.81 -2.67 -20.65
CA ILE A 604 -30.09 -2.54 -21.38
C ILE A 604 -30.05 -3.35 -22.68
N ALA A 605 -28.96 -3.25 -23.45
CA ALA A 605 -28.79 -3.98 -24.70
C ALA A 605 -28.72 -5.50 -24.51
N ALA A 606 -28.21 -5.98 -23.37
CA ALA A 606 -28.19 -7.39 -22.99
C ALA A 606 -29.57 -7.92 -22.54
N GLY A 607 -30.60 -7.06 -22.50
CA GLY A 607 -31.96 -7.44 -22.13
C GLY A 607 -32.17 -7.63 -20.64
N LYS A 608 -31.29 -7.09 -19.79
CA LYS A 608 -31.53 -7.02 -18.34
C LYS A 608 -32.74 -6.11 -18.09
N PRO A 609 -33.58 -6.41 -17.08
CA PRO A 609 -34.69 -5.53 -16.73
C PRO A 609 -34.12 -4.17 -16.35
N PHE A 610 -34.64 -3.10 -16.93
CA PHE A 610 -34.30 -1.73 -16.56
C PHE A 610 -35.46 -1.17 -15.75
N ASN A 611 -35.19 -0.79 -14.51
CA ASN A 611 -36.15 -0.18 -13.60
C ASN A 611 -35.51 1.04 -12.92
N GLU A 612 -36.34 1.87 -12.29
CA GLU A 612 -35.92 3.04 -11.52
C GLU A 612 -34.84 2.68 -10.48
N GLU A 613 -34.90 1.49 -9.90
CA GLU A 613 -33.93 1.02 -8.91
C GLU A 613 -32.52 0.81 -9.48
N ILE A 614 -32.34 0.57 -10.78
CA ILE A 614 -31.01 0.45 -11.40
C ILE A 614 -30.35 1.81 -11.58
N ILE A 615 -31.11 2.83 -12.00
CA ILE A 615 -30.63 4.22 -12.02
C ILE A 615 -30.23 4.58 -10.59
N ARG A 616 -31.16 4.40 -9.64
CA ARG A 616 -30.96 4.71 -8.23
C ARG A 616 -29.83 3.91 -7.56
N ARG A 617 -29.58 2.67 -7.98
CA ARG A 617 -28.47 1.84 -7.49
C ARG A 617 -27.14 2.30 -8.07
N THR A 618 -27.13 2.68 -9.34
CA THR A 618 -25.93 3.21 -10.01
C THR A 618 -25.56 4.56 -9.40
N THR A 619 -26.54 5.44 -9.15
CA THR A 619 -26.31 6.73 -8.47
C THR A 619 -25.91 6.54 -6.99
N ARG A 620 -26.52 5.60 -6.24
CA ARG A 620 -26.13 5.30 -4.86
C ARG A 620 -24.73 4.71 -4.70
N PHE A 621 -24.26 3.90 -5.65
CA PHE A 621 -23.00 3.15 -5.50
C PHE A 621 -21.78 4.07 -5.41
N PHE A 622 -21.86 5.29 -5.96
CA PHE A 622 -20.73 6.21 -6.03
C PHE A 622 -20.66 7.26 -4.91
N SER A 623 -21.76 7.56 -4.19
CA SER A 623 -21.76 8.60 -3.14
C SER A 623 -22.51 8.25 -1.84
N HIS A 624 -22.77 6.98 -1.53
CA HIS A 624 -23.58 6.58 -0.35
C HIS A 624 -24.98 7.24 -0.30
N GLY A 625 -25.47 7.80 -1.41
CA GLY A 625 -26.84 8.30 -1.56
C GLY A 625 -27.03 9.81 -1.68
N HIS A 626 -25.98 10.59 -1.97
CA HIS A 626 -26.09 12.04 -2.16
C HIS A 626 -25.50 12.52 -3.49
N TRP A 627 -25.93 11.94 -4.60
CA TRP A 627 -25.67 12.55 -5.91
C TRP A 627 -26.30 13.95 -5.97
N SER A 628 -25.57 14.91 -6.53
CA SER A 628 -26.13 16.23 -6.81
C SER A 628 -27.26 16.07 -7.83
N MET A 629 -28.37 16.80 -7.65
CA MET A 629 -29.48 16.77 -8.63
C MET A 629 -28.99 17.12 -10.04
N LEU A 630 -27.92 17.92 -10.16
CA LEU A 630 -27.29 18.25 -11.44
C LEU A 630 -26.47 17.10 -12.04
N ASP A 631 -25.81 16.28 -11.22
CA ASP A 631 -25.09 15.10 -11.69
C ASP A 631 -26.07 14.07 -12.25
N GLU A 632 -27.21 13.92 -11.57
CA GLU A 632 -28.30 13.05 -12.01
C GLU A 632 -28.92 13.53 -13.32
N GLU A 633 -29.24 14.82 -13.41
CA GLU A 633 -29.75 15.43 -14.63
C GLU A 633 -28.79 15.27 -15.82
N HIS A 634 -27.48 15.47 -15.58
CA HIS A 634 -26.47 15.29 -16.62
C HIS A 634 -26.36 13.82 -17.09
N LEU A 635 -26.38 12.86 -16.15
CA LEU A 635 -26.40 11.43 -16.48
C LEU A 635 -27.63 11.06 -17.32
N LEU A 636 -28.82 11.50 -16.89
CA LEU A 636 -30.09 11.18 -17.57
C LEU A 636 -30.08 11.71 -19.00
N ASN A 637 -29.57 12.92 -19.21
CA ASN A 637 -29.41 13.49 -20.55
C ASN A 637 -28.45 12.65 -21.42
N LEU A 638 -27.27 12.28 -20.92
CA LEU A 638 -26.31 11.47 -21.67
C LEU A 638 -26.87 10.07 -22.00
N LEU A 639 -27.62 9.46 -21.07
CA LEU A 639 -28.31 8.20 -21.31
C LEU A 639 -29.36 8.34 -22.42
N GLN A 640 -30.16 9.39 -22.38
CA GLN A 640 -31.20 9.66 -23.38
C GLN A 640 -30.57 9.85 -24.78
N GLU A 641 -29.52 10.66 -24.90
CA GLU A 641 -28.80 10.88 -26.16
C GLU A 641 -28.21 9.57 -26.71
N THR A 642 -27.56 8.78 -25.84
CA THR A 642 -26.94 7.50 -26.24
C THR A 642 -27.98 6.47 -26.66
N LEU A 643 -29.13 6.41 -25.99
CA LEU A 643 -30.22 5.49 -26.32
C LEU A 643 -30.94 5.91 -27.60
N ALA A 644 -31.19 7.21 -27.79
CA ALA A 644 -31.77 7.74 -29.02
C ALA A 644 -30.91 7.37 -30.24
N HIS A 645 -29.58 7.54 -30.13
CA HIS A 645 -28.67 7.13 -31.19
C HIS A 645 -28.73 5.63 -31.49
N ARG A 646 -28.94 4.76 -30.49
CA ARG A 646 -29.09 3.32 -30.71
C ARG A 646 -30.43 2.93 -31.32
N LEU A 647 -31.51 3.65 -30.99
CA LEU A 647 -32.84 3.47 -31.56
C LEU A 647 -32.88 3.78 -33.06
N ASP A 648 -32.11 4.77 -33.52
CA ASP A 648 -32.06 5.16 -34.93
C ASP A 648 -31.53 4.03 -35.85
N HIS A 649 -30.64 3.18 -35.33
CA HIS A 649 -30.07 2.06 -36.06
C HIS A 649 -30.95 0.80 -36.10
N LEU A 650 -32.14 0.82 -35.49
CA LEU A 650 -33.07 -0.33 -35.51
C LEU A 650 -34.20 -0.12 -36.54
N PRO A 651 -34.65 -1.19 -37.24
CA PRO A 651 -35.69 -1.09 -38.25
C PRO A 651 -37.04 -0.64 -37.67
N ARG A 652 -37.83 0.09 -38.47
CA ARG A 652 -39.09 0.76 -38.05
C ARG A 652 -40.35 -0.09 -38.27
N SER A 653 -40.32 -1.03 -39.22
CA SER A 653 -41.47 -1.87 -39.59
C SER A 653 -41.01 -3.27 -40.02
N CYS A 654 -41.92 -4.25 -39.91
CA CYS A 654 -41.67 -5.66 -40.25
C CYS A 654 -41.23 -5.87 -41.71
N ASP A 655 -41.58 -4.97 -42.63
CA ASP A 655 -41.27 -5.11 -44.06
C ASP A 655 -39.76 -5.01 -44.38
N ALA A 656 -38.96 -4.49 -43.44
CA ALA A 656 -37.50 -4.41 -43.52
C ALA A 656 -36.77 -5.28 -42.48
N CYS A 657 -37.50 -6.09 -41.70
CA CYS A 657 -36.93 -6.89 -40.61
C CYS A 657 -36.68 -8.34 -41.04
N GLU A 658 -35.43 -8.68 -41.38
CA GLU A 658 -35.03 -10.09 -41.53
C GLU A 658 -34.98 -10.84 -40.17
N ASN A 659 -35.15 -10.14 -39.04
CA ASN A 659 -34.91 -10.71 -37.70
C ASN A 659 -35.92 -10.19 -36.63
N PRO A 660 -36.85 -11.02 -36.12
CA PRO A 660 -37.86 -10.61 -35.12
C PRO A 660 -37.26 -10.12 -33.78
N GLY A 661 -36.02 -10.51 -33.46
CA GLY A 661 -35.30 -10.03 -32.28
C GLY A 661 -34.97 -8.52 -32.31
N GLN A 662 -34.90 -7.90 -33.49
CA GLN A 662 -34.62 -6.45 -33.60
C GLN A 662 -35.84 -5.59 -33.22
N LEU A 663 -37.04 -6.05 -33.55
CA LEU A 663 -38.29 -5.36 -33.20
C LEU A 663 -38.53 -5.38 -31.69
N GLN A 664 -38.33 -6.54 -31.06
CA GLN A 664 -38.44 -6.68 -29.60
C GLN A 664 -37.38 -5.84 -28.85
N ARG A 665 -36.19 -5.70 -29.44
CA ARG A 665 -35.13 -4.83 -28.89
C ARG A 665 -35.51 -3.35 -29.00
N ARG A 666 -36.15 -2.94 -30.09
CA ARG A 666 -36.67 -1.57 -30.27
C ARG A 666 -37.72 -1.24 -29.22
N GLU A 667 -38.72 -2.12 -29.03
CA GLU A 667 -39.77 -1.94 -28.02
C GLU A 667 -39.21 -1.76 -26.60
N ARG A 668 -38.25 -2.60 -26.21
CA ARG A 668 -37.57 -2.48 -24.90
C ARG A 668 -36.84 -1.15 -24.75
N LEU A 669 -36.13 -0.69 -25.78
CA LEU A 669 -35.42 0.59 -25.73
C LEU A 669 -36.39 1.77 -25.64
N THR A 670 -37.54 1.71 -26.32
CA THR A 670 -38.59 2.73 -26.21
C THR A 670 -39.20 2.77 -24.81
N GLN A 671 -39.43 1.61 -24.16
CA GLN A 671 -39.88 1.56 -22.76
C GLN A 671 -38.87 2.20 -21.80
N VAL A 672 -37.58 1.96 -22.02
CA VAL A 672 -36.51 2.58 -21.22
C VAL A 672 -36.47 4.10 -21.42
N GLU A 673 -36.63 4.57 -22.66
CA GLU A 673 -36.68 6.00 -22.96
C GLU A 673 -37.86 6.69 -22.23
N GLN A 674 -39.03 6.05 -22.17
CA GLN A 674 -40.18 6.56 -21.41
C GLN A 674 -39.88 6.68 -19.92
N LEU A 675 -39.26 5.65 -19.31
CA LEU A 675 -38.87 5.68 -17.90
C LEU A 675 -37.86 6.79 -17.60
N LEU A 676 -36.92 7.06 -18.51
CA LEU A 676 -35.95 8.15 -18.34
C LEU A 676 -36.63 9.52 -18.38
N MET A 677 -37.60 9.71 -19.28
CA MET A 677 -38.38 10.95 -19.35
C MET A 677 -39.20 11.18 -18.06
N GLU A 678 -39.82 10.12 -17.52
CA GLU A 678 -40.56 10.19 -16.26
C GLU A 678 -39.64 10.61 -15.09
N GLN A 679 -38.46 10.00 -15.00
CA GLN A 679 -37.47 10.34 -13.96
C GLN A 679 -36.92 11.76 -14.10
N GLN A 680 -36.64 12.22 -15.34
CA GLN A 680 -36.26 13.61 -15.59
C GLN A 680 -37.37 14.57 -15.13
N SER A 681 -38.64 14.25 -15.39
CA SER A 681 -39.76 15.12 -14.98
C SER A 681 -39.87 15.25 -13.45
N HIS A 682 -39.67 14.16 -12.70
CA HIS A 682 -39.61 14.20 -11.24
C HIS A 682 -38.40 14.98 -10.73
N LEU A 683 -37.23 14.79 -11.33
CA LEU A 683 -36.02 15.51 -10.96
C LEU A 683 -36.15 17.01 -11.24
N GLU A 684 -36.78 17.40 -12.35
CA GLU A 684 -37.10 18.80 -12.66
C GLU A 684 -38.02 19.42 -11.60
N GLU A 685 -39.02 18.68 -11.11
CA GLU A 685 -39.88 19.13 -10.02
C GLU A 685 -39.09 19.36 -8.73
N GLU A 686 -38.23 18.40 -8.34
CA GLU A 686 -37.36 18.54 -7.17
C GLU A 686 -36.39 19.73 -7.29
N ILE A 687 -35.77 19.91 -8.47
CA ILE A 687 -34.90 21.05 -8.76
C ILE A 687 -35.71 22.36 -8.72
N ASN A 688 -36.94 22.38 -9.23
CA ASN A 688 -37.78 23.57 -9.18
C ASN A 688 -38.13 23.96 -7.75
N ILE A 689 -38.45 22.99 -6.89
CA ILE A 689 -38.75 23.24 -5.47
C ILE A 689 -37.50 23.76 -4.76
N ALA A 690 -36.33 23.18 -5.04
CA ALA A 690 -35.08 23.58 -4.41
C ALA A 690 -34.57 24.95 -4.92
N ASN A 691 -34.60 25.17 -6.24
CA ASN A 691 -34.10 26.37 -6.90
C ASN A 691 -34.73 26.56 -8.30
N PRO A 692 -35.84 27.33 -8.43
CA PRO A 692 -36.52 27.56 -9.69
C PRO A 692 -35.64 28.18 -10.79
N ALA A 693 -34.63 28.96 -10.41
CA ALA A 693 -33.73 29.60 -11.36
C ALA A 693 -32.73 28.61 -11.97
N THR A 694 -32.30 27.60 -11.19
CA THR A 694 -31.49 26.49 -11.69
C THR A 694 -32.22 25.68 -12.74
N LEU A 695 -33.49 25.33 -12.50
CA LEU A 695 -34.30 24.62 -13.50
C LEU A 695 -34.39 25.41 -14.82
N ARG A 696 -34.63 26.73 -14.76
CA ARG A 696 -34.68 27.57 -15.97
C ARG A 696 -33.39 27.48 -16.78
N SER A 697 -32.23 27.56 -16.12
CA SER A 697 -30.93 27.46 -16.79
C SER A 697 -30.71 26.09 -17.47
N ILE A 698 -31.11 25.00 -16.79
CA ILE A 698 -31.07 23.65 -17.36
C ILE A 698 -31.95 23.58 -18.60
N LEU A 699 -33.18 24.10 -18.53
CA LEU A 699 -34.11 24.10 -19.65
C LEU A 699 -33.60 24.94 -20.84
N GLU A 700 -32.94 26.07 -20.59
CA GLU A 700 -32.30 26.89 -21.62
C GLU A 700 -31.10 26.19 -22.29
N GLU A 701 -30.20 25.60 -21.50
CA GLU A 701 -29.07 24.84 -22.02
C GLU A 701 -29.57 23.62 -22.83
N ARG A 702 -30.57 22.92 -22.31
CA ARG A 702 -31.20 21.79 -22.99
C ARG A 702 -31.86 22.24 -24.29
N LYS A 703 -32.52 23.39 -24.32
CA LYS A 703 -33.09 23.98 -25.55
C LYS A 703 -32.01 24.29 -26.57
N ALA A 704 -30.88 24.86 -26.17
CA ALA A 704 -29.75 25.12 -27.05
C ALA A 704 -29.15 23.81 -27.62
N LYS A 705 -28.93 22.81 -26.76
CA LYS A 705 -28.50 21.46 -27.19
C LYS A 705 -29.51 20.82 -28.14
N TYR A 706 -30.81 20.95 -27.88
CA TYR A 706 -31.85 20.43 -28.76
C TYR A 706 -31.88 21.13 -30.12
N HIS A 707 -31.61 22.42 -30.20
CA HIS A 707 -31.46 23.11 -31.48
C HIS A 707 -30.30 22.53 -32.30
N LEU A 708 -29.12 22.36 -31.69
CA LEU A 708 -27.97 21.71 -32.32
C LEU A 708 -28.27 20.27 -32.73
N PHE A 709 -28.91 19.50 -31.85
CA PHE A 709 -29.29 18.11 -32.10
C PHE A 709 -30.31 17.99 -33.24
N ARG A 710 -31.26 18.93 -33.34
CA ARG A 710 -32.23 19.00 -34.44
C ARG A 710 -31.55 19.23 -35.79
N GLU A 711 -30.52 20.06 -35.84
CA GLU A 711 -29.75 20.33 -37.06
C GLU A 711 -28.90 19.13 -37.46
N GLN A 712 -28.24 18.48 -36.49
CA GLN A 712 -27.36 17.33 -36.73
C GLN A 712 -28.14 16.04 -37.05
N TYR A 713 -29.28 15.83 -36.39
CA TYR A 713 -30.06 14.58 -36.46
C TYR A 713 -31.57 14.86 -36.62
N PRO A 714 -32.01 15.45 -37.74
CA PRO A 714 -33.39 15.93 -37.91
C PRO A 714 -34.46 14.82 -37.85
N ASN A 715 -34.13 13.61 -38.30
CA ASN A 715 -35.05 12.47 -38.26
C ASN A 715 -35.19 11.90 -36.84
N LEU A 716 -34.11 11.91 -36.05
CA LEU A 716 -34.11 11.44 -34.67
C LEU A 716 -34.81 12.44 -33.76
N TYR A 717 -34.59 13.74 -34.00
CA TYR A 717 -35.30 14.81 -33.31
C TYR A 717 -36.83 14.68 -33.44
N ARG A 718 -37.36 14.39 -34.63
CA ARG A 718 -38.81 14.17 -34.83
C ARG A 718 -39.33 12.99 -34.01
N LEU A 719 -38.59 11.88 -33.99
CA LEU A 719 -38.97 10.69 -33.22
C LEU A 719 -39.01 10.98 -31.71
N MET A 720 -38.02 11.71 -31.20
CA MET A 720 -38.00 12.15 -29.80
C MET A 720 -39.18 13.07 -29.48
N GLU A 721 -39.55 13.98 -30.40
CA GLU A 721 -40.76 14.81 -30.22
C GLU A 721 -42.04 13.98 -30.21
N GLU A 722 -42.18 12.98 -31.10
CA GLU A 722 -43.34 12.08 -31.11
C GLU A 722 -43.45 11.27 -29.80
N ASN A 723 -42.33 10.75 -29.29
CA ASN A 723 -42.31 10.03 -28.01
C ASN A 723 -42.63 10.96 -26.84
N ARG A 724 -42.15 12.21 -26.85
CA ARG A 724 -42.54 13.22 -25.85
C ARG A 724 -44.01 13.55 -25.91
N GLN A 725 -44.61 13.65 -27.10
CA GLN A 725 -46.05 13.91 -27.23
C GLN A 725 -46.88 12.77 -26.63
N LYS A 726 -46.48 11.51 -26.87
CA LYS A 726 -47.11 10.35 -26.23
C LYS A 726 -46.95 10.40 -24.71
N HIS A 727 -45.74 10.69 -24.23
CA HIS A 727 -45.48 10.81 -22.80
C HIS A 727 -46.27 11.96 -22.15
N ARG A 728 -46.41 13.10 -22.84
CA ARG A 728 -47.28 14.20 -22.39
C ARG A 728 -48.73 13.75 -22.24
N ALA A 729 -49.26 13.01 -23.22
CA ALA A 729 -50.62 12.47 -23.13
C ALA A 729 -50.78 11.48 -21.95
N GLU A 730 -49.75 10.67 -21.67
CA GLU A 730 -49.74 9.78 -20.50
C GLU A 730 -49.63 10.55 -19.17
N LEU A 731 -48.85 11.63 -19.12
CA LEU A 731 -48.74 12.52 -17.95
C LEU A 731 -50.04 13.30 -17.70
N GLU A 732 -50.75 13.70 -18.75
CA GLU A 732 -52.07 14.33 -18.66
C GLU A 732 -53.07 13.41 -17.94
N GLU A 733 -52.97 12.10 -18.15
CA GLU A 733 -53.82 11.08 -17.53
C GLU A 733 -53.36 10.71 -16.10
N LYS A 734 -52.04 10.58 -15.88
CA LYS A 734 -51.49 10.07 -14.60
C LYS A 734 -51.20 11.15 -13.56
N ASN A 735 -50.74 12.33 -13.98
CA ASN A 735 -50.33 13.42 -13.10
C ASN A 735 -50.54 14.81 -13.78
N PRO A 736 -51.80 15.24 -13.93
CA PRO A 736 -52.15 16.47 -14.67
C PRO A 736 -51.61 17.75 -14.03
N GLU A 737 -51.40 17.76 -12.72
CA GLU A 737 -50.84 18.92 -12.00
C GLU A 737 -49.38 19.17 -12.41
N LEU A 738 -48.58 18.11 -12.52
CA LEU A 738 -47.19 18.17 -12.99
C LEU A 738 -47.11 18.69 -14.42
N LEU A 739 -47.95 18.15 -15.32
CA LEU A 739 -47.97 18.56 -16.73
C LEU A 739 -48.31 20.05 -16.88
N HIS A 740 -49.35 20.53 -16.19
CA HIS A 740 -49.76 21.93 -16.24
C HIS A 740 -48.65 22.87 -15.74
N HIS A 741 -47.94 22.47 -14.69
CA HIS A 741 -46.84 23.25 -14.13
C HIS A 741 -45.62 23.31 -15.06
N LEU A 742 -45.23 22.18 -15.67
CA LEU A 742 -44.15 22.12 -16.67
C LEU A 742 -44.48 22.97 -17.91
N GLU A 743 -45.72 22.95 -18.37
CA GLU A 743 -46.16 23.78 -19.49
C GLU A 743 -46.15 25.27 -19.16
N SER A 744 -46.52 25.64 -17.94
CA SER A 744 -46.43 27.04 -17.48
C SER A 744 -44.99 27.55 -17.44
N LEU A 745 -44.02 26.71 -17.06
CA LEU A 745 -42.59 27.04 -17.04
C LEU A 745 -42.05 27.22 -18.46
N LEU A 746 -42.42 26.34 -19.39
CA LEU A 746 -42.07 26.44 -20.80
C LEU A 746 -42.71 27.66 -21.49
N GLU A 747 -43.93 28.02 -21.13
CA GLU A 747 -44.57 29.26 -21.61
C GLU A 747 -43.89 30.52 -21.08
N ASN A 748 -43.45 30.51 -19.82
CA ASN A 748 -42.70 31.62 -19.24
C ASN A 748 -41.32 31.79 -19.91
N LEU A 749 -40.67 30.70 -20.31
CA LEU A 749 -39.45 30.71 -21.14
C LEU A 749 -39.70 31.20 -22.58
N LYS A 750 -40.94 31.11 -23.10
CA LYS A 750 -41.32 31.68 -24.41
C LYS A 750 -41.67 33.18 -24.33
N LYS A 751 -42.05 33.67 -23.14
CA LYS A 751 -42.49 35.05 -22.91
C LYS A 751 -41.36 36.02 -22.56
N ASP A 752 -40.14 35.54 -22.34
CA ASP A 752 -38.99 36.42 -22.06
C ASP A 752 -38.41 36.97 -23.39
N PRO A 753 -38.60 38.27 -23.71
CA PRO A 753 -38.04 38.89 -24.89
C PRO A 753 -36.70 39.52 -24.52
N GLN A 754 -35.63 38.73 -24.50
CA GLN A 754 -34.25 39.23 -24.49
C GLN A 754 -33.43 38.69 -25.66
N ASP A 755 -34.02 38.70 -26.86
CA ASP A 755 -33.26 38.91 -28.09
C ASP A 755 -33.58 40.32 -28.62
N HIS A 756 -32.89 41.30 -28.03
CA HIS A 756 -32.53 42.58 -28.65
C HIS A 756 -31.16 43.02 -28.14
#